data_AF-A0AAU6PZW2-F1
#
_entry.id   AF-A0AAU6PZW2-F1
#
_cell.length_a   1.000
_cell.length_b   1.000
_cell.length_c   1.000
_cell.angle_alpha   90.00
_cell.angle_beta   90.00
_cell.angle_gamma   90.00
#
_symmetry.space_group_name_H-M   'P 1'
#
loop_
_entity.id
_entity.type
_entity.pdbx_description
1 polymer ?
#
loop_
_entity_poly.entity_id
_entity_poly.type
_entity_poly.pdbx_seq_one_letter_code
_entity_poly.pdbx_strand_id
1 'polypeptide(L)'
;MPLNVGTLLAGRYELLALLGEGGSAKVYRAQDVLLGREVALKVLHPHLPESDRSRFLREVRTLARLTHPGVVPVLDLGQEPDAGRPFFTMPLLTGGPITQLGPLEDAPAPLARFLTAAAFASRALHYVHSQGIVHRDLTPGNILLDAAGLPRIMDFGLVSLSEHTRHLTRSGVTLGTPAYMAPEQAKGGGVDARSDLYALGAVLYRVACGSPPFLGESDQSVLYQHVYEPVPDPRELNPAVPDSVARVLLWLLSKRADRRPQTGEALAHLWALARRDLWTVHSRGQYRGGRTRTGEHPDGPARVSDMQEVWSVALPGEVTWPAAVVGAADLVAVGTRGGQLVLTHTSGRPFATYAARDEVTAPATVLGSHILYGAWDGTLRRVELQGGSEVWRHQARAEFTGAPTVWGGRVLAPSRDGHLHALSLRTGELAWAYRAGGSLAASPLVWAGAALQCDENGWLHALDARSGTPLWKVEVGTVHATPALLPTAPGQATLVIATWEGEVHALNLQVSAGRAALAGADAIRWTYDMEDEVWASPALTGRAQPDPANPAAAEAESDGVVVVAGWGGVVRGLRLSDGEDLWEHRLEGRVTASPVISGGLVFLASEAGELLALDVLTGAIRWTLREQQGVQATPLAANGSLYVAFMNGTLRAYRNAATDWVVPGEVGP
;
A
#
# COMPACT_ATOMS: atom_id res chain seq x y z
N MET A 1 42.93 -2.61 30.35
CA MET A 1 41.69 -2.38 31.12
C MET A 1 40.46 -2.65 30.26
N PRO A 2 39.30 -2.98 30.85
CA PRO A 2 38.01 -3.01 30.12
C PRO A 2 37.62 -1.59 29.68
N LEU A 3 37.04 -1.45 28.48
CA LEU A 3 36.53 -0.17 27.96
C LEU A 3 35.11 0.06 28.50
N ASN A 4 35.01 0.90 29.52
CA ASN A 4 33.75 1.24 30.17
C ASN A 4 33.21 2.59 29.66
N VAL A 5 31.90 2.79 29.80
CA VAL A 5 31.29 4.12 29.59
C VAL A 5 31.96 5.15 30.51
N GLY A 6 32.23 6.35 29.99
CA GLY A 6 33.00 7.42 30.63
C GLY A 6 34.52 7.37 30.33
N THR A 7 35.02 6.33 29.66
CA THR A 7 36.44 6.27 29.28
C THR A 7 36.74 7.26 28.16
N LEU A 8 37.82 8.05 28.29
CA LEU A 8 38.35 8.90 27.22
C LEU A 8 39.39 8.13 26.40
N LEU A 9 38.98 7.52 25.29
CA LEU A 9 39.85 6.72 24.42
C LEU A 9 40.76 7.62 23.58
N ALA A 10 42.06 7.29 23.58
CA ALA A 10 43.10 8.02 22.85
C ALA A 10 43.12 9.54 23.13
N GLY A 11 42.69 9.96 24.32
CA GLY A 11 42.62 11.37 24.71
C GLY A 11 41.60 12.21 23.92
N ARG A 12 40.71 11.59 23.13
CA ARG A 12 39.82 12.31 22.20
C ARG A 12 38.37 11.81 22.21
N TYR A 13 38.15 10.51 22.34
CA TYR A 13 36.83 9.93 22.16
C TYR A 13 36.26 9.48 23.49
N GLU A 14 35.36 10.26 24.06
CA GLU A 14 34.68 9.91 25.30
C GLU A 14 33.56 8.89 25.03
N LEU A 15 33.64 7.70 25.61
CA LEU A 15 32.66 6.64 25.38
C LEU A 15 31.37 6.92 26.17
N LEU A 16 30.28 7.20 25.48
CA LEU A 16 28.99 7.57 26.09
C LEU A 16 28.07 6.36 26.34
N ALA A 17 28.03 5.40 25.41
CA ALA A 17 27.19 4.21 25.53
C ALA A 17 27.73 3.07 24.66
N LEU A 18 27.54 1.81 25.09
CA LEU A 18 27.76 0.64 24.24
C LEU A 18 26.55 0.46 23.32
N LEU A 19 26.77 0.49 22.00
CA LEU A 19 25.71 0.29 20.99
C LEU A 19 25.58 -1.18 20.57
N GLY A 20 26.68 -1.94 20.61
CA GLY A 20 26.67 -3.36 20.28
C GLY A 20 28.02 -4.05 20.47
N GLU A 21 27.99 -5.36 20.63
CA GLU A 21 29.19 -6.21 20.75
C GLU A 21 29.05 -7.41 19.82
N GLY A 22 30.06 -7.61 18.97
CA GLY A 22 30.18 -8.75 18.08
C GLY A 22 31.45 -9.56 18.35
N GLY A 23 31.64 -10.65 17.60
CA GLY A 23 32.77 -11.57 17.80
C GLY A 23 34.16 -10.96 17.58
N SER A 24 34.26 -9.85 16.84
CA SER A 24 35.54 -9.18 16.52
C SER A 24 35.67 -7.76 17.07
N ALA A 25 34.58 -7.12 17.49
CA ALA A 25 34.60 -5.71 17.90
C ALA A 25 33.46 -5.34 18.85
N LYS A 26 33.65 -4.25 19.59
CA LYS A 26 32.59 -3.50 20.28
C LYS A 26 32.36 -2.17 19.57
N VAL A 27 31.11 -1.72 19.52
CA VAL A 27 30.72 -0.42 18.94
C VAL A 27 30.14 0.46 20.04
N TYR A 28 30.68 1.66 20.18
CA TYR A 28 30.27 2.64 21.17
C TYR A 28 29.71 3.89 20.50
N ARG A 29 28.72 4.53 21.12
CA ARG A 29 28.42 5.96 20.91
C ARG A 29 29.50 6.72 21.67
N ALA A 30 30.20 7.63 21.00
CA ALA A 30 31.27 8.41 21.60
C ALA A 30 31.17 9.88 21.21
N GLN A 31 31.60 10.76 22.11
CA GLN A 31 31.80 12.17 21.83
C GLN A 31 33.23 12.39 21.33
N ASP A 32 33.39 12.90 20.11
CA ASP A 32 34.66 13.47 19.65
C ASP A 32 34.81 14.86 20.29
N VAL A 33 35.59 14.94 21.38
CA VAL A 33 35.70 16.16 22.18
C VAL A 33 36.47 17.28 21.46
N LEU A 34 37.24 16.94 20.41
CA LEU A 34 37.97 17.94 19.62
C LEU A 34 37.09 18.57 18.55
N LEU A 35 36.26 17.76 17.88
CA LEU A 35 35.36 18.24 16.82
C LEU A 35 33.95 18.60 17.33
N GLY A 36 33.63 18.33 18.59
CA GLY A 36 32.35 18.68 19.19
C GLY A 36 31.16 17.91 18.60
N ARG A 37 31.37 16.67 18.12
CA ARG A 37 30.32 15.85 17.50
C ARG A 37 30.28 14.44 18.05
N GLU A 38 29.10 13.82 18.00
CA GLU A 38 28.94 12.42 18.29
C GLU A 38 29.31 11.53 17.09
N VAL A 39 29.93 10.39 17.40
CA VAL A 39 30.35 9.39 16.42
C VAL A 39 30.01 7.99 16.92
N ALA A 40 29.87 7.05 15.99
CA ALA A 40 29.96 5.62 16.31
C ALA A 40 31.44 5.20 16.22
N LEU A 41 31.95 4.61 17.29
CA LEU A 41 33.34 4.20 17.45
C LEU A 41 33.42 2.69 17.58
N LYS A 42 34.03 2.02 16.59
CA LYS A 42 34.18 0.56 16.55
C LYS A 42 35.59 0.17 16.98
N VAL A 43 35.72 -0.52 18.11
CA VAL A 43 36.99 -0.98 18.69
C VAL A 43 37.11 -2.49 18.52
N LEU A 44 38.23 -2.95 17.97
CA LEU A 44 38.53 -4.38 17.88
C LEU A 44 38.86 -5.00 19.24
N HIS A 45 38.54 -6.29 19.40
CA HIS A 45 38.97 -7.04 20.58
C HIS A 45 40.49 -7.20 20.62
N PRO A 46 41.13 -7.10 21.80
CA PRO A 46 42.59 -7.17 21.91
C PRO A 46 43.20 -8.55 21.59
N HIS A 47 42.41 -9.62 21.64
CA HIS A 47 42.88 -11.00 21.48
C HIS A 47 42.80 -11.52 20.02
N LEU A 48 42.51 -10.64 19.05
CA LEU A 48 42.46 -11.05 17.65
C LEU A 48 43.87 -11.41 17.14
N PRO A 49 44.01 -12.50 16.35
CA PRO A 49 45.27 -12.83 15.68
C PRO A 49 45.83 -11.67 14.86
N GLU A 50 47.15 -11.55 14.77
CA GLU A 50 47.81 -10.49 13.99
C GLU A 50 47.38 -10.48 12.51
N SER A 51 47.10 -11.67 11.95
CA SER A 51 46.57 -11.83 10.60
C SER A 51 45.22 -11.14 10.41
N ASP A 52 44.36 -11.21 11.43
CA ASP A 52 43.01 -10.64 11.40
C ASP A 52 43.06 -9.13 11.63
N ARG A 53 43.95 -8.67 12.52
CA ARG A 53 44.23 -7.25 12.74
C ARG A 53 44.77 -6.56 11.49
N SER A 54 45.77 -7.17 10.84
CA SER A 54 46.35 -6.67 9.59
C SER A 54 45.37 -6.71 8.40
N ARG A 55 44.40 -7.64 8.41
CA ARG A 55 43.32 -7.69 7.43
C ARG A 55 42.32 -6.56 7.64
N PHE A 56 41.86 -6.38 8.88
CA PHE A 56 40.96 -5.29 9.25
C PHE A 56 41.49 -3.92 8.83
N LEU A 57 42.77 -3.63 9.13
CA LEU A 57 43.38 -2.34 8.76
C LEU A 57 43.43 -2.12 7.24
N ARG A 58 43.58 -3.18 6.44
CA ARG A 58 43.50 -3.09 4.97
C ARG A 58 42.07 -2.78 4.52
N GLU A 59 41.08 -3.44 5.11
CA GLU A 59 39.67 -3.24 4.75
C GLU A 59 39.18 -1.84 5.14
N VAL A 60 39.51 -1.35 6.35
CA VAL A 60 39.18 0.03 6.74
C VAL A 60 39.81 1.05 5.78
N ARG A 61 41.05 0.82 5.31
CA ARG A 61 41.68 1.68 4.30
C ARG A 61 40.99 1.62 2.94
N THR A 62 40.46 0.46 2.54
CA THR A 62 39.64 0.33 1.33
C THR A 62 38.34 1.10 1.47
N LEU A 63 37.66 0.97 2.62
CA LEU A 63 36.42 1.69 2.91
C LEU A 63 36.62 3.21 3.00
N ALA A 64 37.74 3.66 3.56
CA ALA A 64 38.09 5.07 3.64
C ALA A 64 38.27 5.75 2.27
N ARG A 65 38.44 4.99 1.18
CA ARG A 65 38.50 5.51 -0.19
C ARG A 65 37.12 5.64 -0.85
N LEU A 66 36.08 5.05 -0.26
CA LEU A 66 34.74 5.10 -0.82
C LEU A 66 34.09 6.45 -0.51
N THR A 67 33.64 7.14 -1.57
CA THR A 67 32.90 8.40 -1.45
C THR A 67 31.59 8.28 -2.20
N HIS A 68 30.54 7.89 -1.48
CA HIS A 68 29.19 7.79 -2.02
C HIS A 68 28.18 8.03 -0.90
N PRO A 69 27.08 8.78 -1.15
CA PRO A 69 26.12 9.06 -0.09
C PRO A 69 25.50 7.78 0.47
N GLY A 70 25.20 6.75 -0.31
CA GLY A 70 24.70 5.48 0.23
C GLY A 70 25.71 4.57 0.95
N VAL A 71 26.94 5.01 1.20
CA VAL A 71 27.96 4.23 1.92
C VAL A 71 28.40 5.00 3.16
N VAL A 72 28.49 4.33 4.31
CA VAL A 72 28.96 4.96 5.55
C VAL A 72 30.47 5.25 5.44
N PRO A 73 30.90 6.52 5.54
CA PRO A 73 32.31 6.87 5.45
C PRO A 73 33.05 6.55 6.76
N VAL A 74 34.35 6.25 6.64
CA VAL A 74 35.27 6.21 7.77
C VAL A 74 35.72 7.64 8.05
N LEU A 75 35.52 8.13 9.27
CA LEU A 75 35.90 9.49 9.69
C LEU A 75 37.34 9.57 10.21
N ASP A 76 37.76 8.56 10.97
CA ASP A 76 39.11 8.49 11.56
C ASP A 76 39.50 7.03 11.83
N LEU A 77 40.81 6.75 11.88
CA LEU A 77 41.41 5.46 12.23
C LEU A 77 42.53 5.68 13.24
N GLY A 78 42.44 5.03 14.39
CA GLY A 78 43.41 5.15 15.48
C GLY A 78 43.74 3.83 16.16
N GLN A 79 44.61 3.91 17.17
CA GLN A 79 44.94 2.81 18.06
C GLN A 79 44.89 3.28 19.52
N GLU A 80 44.38 2.43 20.41
CA GLU A 80 44.41 2.66 21.85
C GLU A 80 45.88 2.73 22.32
N PRO A 81 46.32 3.80 23.02
CA PRO A 81 47.72 3.98 23.40
C PRO A 81 48.30 2.84 24.25
N ASP A 82 47.54 2.34 25.23
CA ASP A 82 48.04 1.37 26.21
C ASP A 82 47.95 -0.08 25.73
N ALA A 83 46.86 -0.44 25.03
CA ALA A 83 46.56 -1.82 24.63
C ALA A 83 46.72 -2.07 23.12
N GLY A 84 47.05 -1.05 22.32
CA GLY A 84 47.26 -1.17 20.88
C GLY A 84 46.03 -1.62 20.09
N ARG A 85 44.82 -1.47 20.66
CA ARG A 85 43.57 -1.91 20.02
C ARG A 85 43.22 -0.95 18.89
N PRO A 86 43.12 -1.41 17.64
CA PRO A 86 42.69 -0.55 16.55
C PRO A 86 41.23 -0.16 16.73
N PHE A 87 40.92 1.07 16.41
CA PHE A 87 39.55 1.56 16.34
C PHE A 87 39.38 2.46 15.13
N PHE A 88 38.15 2.57 14.62
CA PHE A 88 37.80 3.61 13.66
C PHE A 88 36.47 4.25 14.06
N THR A 89 36.25 5.46 13.56
CA THR A 89 35.02 6.22 13.79
C THR A 89 34.22 6.39 12.50
N MET A 90 32.90 6.45 12.63
CA MET A 90 31.96 6.67 11.55
C MET A 90 30.80 7.54 12.04
N PRO A 91 30.01 8.17 11.14
CA PRO A 91 28.84 8.93 11.53
C PRO A 91 27.88 8.07 12.36
N LEU A 92 27.33 8.64 13.44
CA LEU A 92 26.27 8.00 14.20
C LEU A 92 24.95 8.12 13.42
N LEU A 93 24.40 6.99 12.97
CA LEU A 93 23.13 6.95 12.25
C LEU A 93 21.98 6.70 13.23
N THR A 94 20.99 7.60 13.25
CA THR A 94 19.89 7.61 14.22
C THR A 94 18.57 7.08 13.67
N GLY A 95 18.45 6.85 12.36
CA GLY A 95 17.22 6.38 11.73
C GLY A 95 16.93 4.88 11.90
N GLY A 96 17.83 4.14 12.55
CA GLY A 96 17.69 2.70 12.75
C GLY A 96 17.90 1.87 11.48
N PRO A 97 17.63 0.55 11.52
CA PRO A 97 17.80 -0.32 10.35
C PRO A 97 16.75 -0.06 9.27
N ILE A 98 17.05 -0.44 8.02
CA ILE A 98 16.14 -0.28 6.87
C ILE A 98 14.75 -0.92 7.08
N THR A 99 14.63 -1.88 7.99
CA THR A 99 13.34 -2.48 8.39
C THR A 99 12.36 -1.49 8.99
N GLN A 100 12.79 -0.30 9.44
CA GLN A 100 11.90 0.79 9.87
C GLN A 100 11.05 1.38 8.73
N LEU A 101 11.32 1.02 7.48
CA LEU A 101 10.51 1.44 6.32
C LEU A 101 9.29 0.55 6.06
N GLY A 102 9.12 -0.54 6.81
CA GLY A 102 7.98 -1.43 6.63
C GLY A 102 7.62 -2.25 7.88
N PRO A 103 6.70 -3.23 7.80
CA PRO A 103 6.09 -3.83 6.61
C PRO A 103 5.44 -2.81 5.66
N LEU A 104 5.38 -3.11 4.36
CA LEU A 104 4.65 -2.23 3.44
C LEU A 104 3.17 -2.14 3.83
N GLU A 105 2.61 -0.95 3.69
CA GLU A 105 1.20 -0.69 3.89
C GLU A 105 0.56 -0.25 2.59
N ASP A 106 -0.75 -0.47 2.50
CA ASP A 106 -1.54 -0.13 1.33
C ASP A 106 -1.82 1.38 1.32
N ALA A 107 -0.76 2.18 1.25
CA ALA A 107 -0.75 3.63 1.31
C ALA A 107 0.37 4.22 0.43
N PRO A 108 0.14 5.36 -0.26
CA PRO A 108 1.12 5.94 -1.18
C PRO A 108 2.45 6.33 -0.53
N ALA A 109 2.42 6.91 0.68
CA ALA A 109 3.61 7.45 1.33
C ALA A 109 4.61 6.36 1.80
N PRO A 110 4.20 5.30 2.54
CA PRO A 110 5.11 4.19 2.89
C PRO A 110 5.74 3.53 1.67
N LEU A 111 4.94 3.31 0.62
CA LEU A 111 5.40 2.72 -0.64
C LEU A 111 6.41 3.63 -1.37
N ALA A 112 6.16 4.94 -1.44
CA ALA A 112 7.09 5.90 -2.03
C ALA A 112 8.43 5.93 -1.27
N ARG A 113 8.40 5.88 0.07
CA ARG A 113 9.61 5.80 0.90
C ARG A 113 10.39 4.51 0.65
N PHE A 114 9.70 3.36 0.65
CA PHE A 114 10.28 2.06 0.33
C PHE A 114 10.96 2.05 -1.05
N LEU A 115 10.27 2.51 -2.10
CA LEU A 115 10.80 2.53 -3.47
C LEU A 115 12.00 3.46 -3.60
N THR A 116 11.96 4.61 -2.92
CA THR A 116 13.07 5.57 -2.89
C THR A 116 14.29 4.95 -2.22
N ALA A 117 14.11 4.31 -1.07
CA ALA A 117 15.17 3.63 -0.35
C ALA A 117 15.73 2.43 -1.15
N ALA A 118 14.86 1.61 -1.74
CA ALA A 118 15.26 0.47 -2.57
C ALA A 118 16.12 0.92 -3.77
N ALA A 119 15.70 1.97 -4.48
CA ALA A 119 16.47 2.54 -5.58
C ALA A 119 17.81 3.13 -5.10
N PHE A 120 17.82 3.81 -3.95
CA PHE A 120 19.02 4.42 -3.39
C PHE A 120 20.05 3.38 -2.93
N ALA A 121 19.62 2.34 -2.20
CA ALA A 121 20.48 1.23 -1.81
C ALA A 121 21.03 0.46 -3.01
N SER A 122 20.22 0.31 -4.07
CA SER A 122 20.65 -0.34 -5.32
C SER A 122 21.80 0.43 -5.99
N ARG A 123 21.70 1.77 -6.08
CA ARG A 123 22.80 2.62 -6.59
C ARG A 123 24.04 2.58 -5.69
N ALA A 124 23.86 2.54 -4.39
CA ALA A 124 24.97 2.42 -3.44
C ALA A 124 25.75 1.12 -3.64
N LEU A 125 25.06 -0.01 -3.80
CA LEU A 125 25.70 -1.28 -4.15
C LEU A 125 26.38 -1.22 -5.52
N HIS A 126 25.75 -0.59 -6.52
CA HIS A 126 26.38 -0.42 -7.83
C HIS A 126 27.72 0.31 -7.73
N TYR A 127 27.77 1.41 -6.97
CA TYR A 127 29.01 2.13 -6.72
C TYR A 127 30.06 1.23 -6.08
N VAL A 128 29.71 0.50 -5.01
CA VAL A 128 30.64 -0.43 -4.34
C VAL A 128 31.17 -1.48 -5.31
N HIS A 129 30.29 -2.11 -6.09
CA HIS A 129 30.66 -3.12 -7.08
C HIS A 129 31.56 -2.56 -8.19
N SER A 130 31.37 -1.31 -8.58
CA SER A 130 32.22 -0.63 -9.57
C SER A 130 33.67 -0.43 -9.09
N GLN A 131 33.87 -0.43 -7.77
CA GLN A 131 35.19 -0.36 -7.13
C GLN A 131 35.81 -1.76 -6.93
N GLY A 132 35.19 -2.82 -7.46
CA GLY A 132 35.66 -4.20 -7.33
C GLY A 132 35.40 -4.82 -5.96
N ILE A 133 34.54 -4.22 -5.14
CA ILE A 133 34.22 -4.68 -3.79
C ILE A 133 32.89 -5.44 -3.83
N VAL A 134 32.79 -6.55 -3.11
CA VAL A 134 31.53 -7.31 -2.90
C VAL A 134 31.31 -7.39 -1.39
N HIS A 135 30.10 -7.09 -0.93
CA HIS A 135 29.74 -6.97 0.49
C HIS A 135 29.70 -8.33 1.20
N ARG A 136 29.08 -9.34 0.59
CA ARG A 136 28.98 -10.76 1.02
C ARG A 136 28.16 -11.04 2.28
N ASP A 137 27.96 -10.07 3.16
CA ASP A 137 27.13 -10.22 4.38
C ASP A 137 26.09 -9.11 4.51
N LEU A 138 25.32 -8.86 3.45
CA LEU A 138 24.33 -7.78 3.47
C LEU A 138 23.10 -8.22 4.27
N THR A 139 22.78 -7.49 5.34
CA THR A 139 21.67 -7.77 6.26
C THR A 139 20.94 -6.48 6.64
N PRO A 140 19.76 -6.52 7.28
CA PRO A 140 19.09 -5.29 7.71
C PRO A 140 19.89 -4.44 8.68
N GLY A 141 20.74 -5.06 9.52
CA GLY A 141 21.61 -4.35 10.46
C GLY A 141 22.76 -3.60 9.76
N ASN A 142 23.12 -4.02 8.55
CA ASN A 142 24.19 -3.42 7.74
C ASN A 142 23.66 -2.36 6.76
N ILE A 143 22.35 -2.08 6.78
CA ILE A 143 21.72 -1.01 6.01
C ILE A 143 20.93 -0.12 6.98
N LEU A 144 21.54 0.97 7.42
CA LEU A 144 20.96 1.89 8.38
C LEU A 144 20.39 3.13 7.69
N LEU A 145 19.37 3.72 8.28
CA LEU A 145 18.76 4.96 7.79
C LEU A 145 19.43 6.17 8.42
N ASP A 146 19.68 7.20 7.63
CA ASP A 146 20.05 8.52 8.13
C ASP A 146 18.82 9.31 8.63
N ALA A 147 19.05 10.54 9.10
CA ALA A 147 17.98 11.41 9.60
C ALA A 147 16.93 11.78 8.52
N ALA A 148 17.28 11.68 7.24
CA ALA A 148 16.35 11.88 6.12
C ALA A 148 15.62 10.59 5.72
N GLY A 149 15.88 9.47 6.40
CA GLY A 149 15.29 8.17 6.10
C GLY A 149 15.90 7.48 4.88
N LEU A 150 17.09 7.88 4.42
CA LEU A 150 17.78 7.26 3.30
C LEU A 150 18.77 6.18 3.76
N PRO A 151 18.87 5.05 3.05
CA PRO A 151 19.73 3.95 3.46
C PRO A 151 21.21 4.23 3.22
N ARG A 152 22.03 3.85 4.20
CA ARG A 152 23.49 3.90 4.23
C ARG A 152 24.00 2.49 4.51
N ILE A 153 24.82 1.96 3.62
CA ILE A 153 25.40 0.62 3.72
C ILE A 153 26.70 0.71 4.53
N MET A 154 26.85 -0.21 5.49
CA MET A 154 28.03 -0.31 6.34
C MET A 154 28.48 -1.77 6.49
N ASP A 155 29.62 -1.99 7.14
CA ASP A 155 30.10 -3.32 7.52
C ASP A 155 30.22 -4.31 6.35
N PHE A 156 30.85 -3.86 5.26
CA PHE A 156 31.33 -4.71 4.16
C PHE A 156 32.19 -5.81 4.75
N GLY A 157 31.68 -7.04 4.70
CA GLY A 157 32.08 -8.14 5.56
C GLY A 157 33.59 -8.26 5.70
N LEU A 158 34.08 -8.12 6.93
CA LEU A 158 35.49 -8.32 7.32
C LEU A 158 35.93 -9.81 7.19
N VAL A 159 35.18 -10.64 6.44
CA VAL A 159 35.36 -12.10 6.38
C VAL A 159 35.26 -12.63 4.95
N SER A 160 36.44 -13.03 4.48
CA SER A 160 36.74 -14.08 3.50
C SER A 160 37.01 -13.67 2.05
N LEU A 161 38.24 -13.18 1.80
CA LEU A 161 39.05 -13.81 0.76
C LEU A 161 39.98 -14.81 1.44
N SER A 162 39.48 -16.02 1.67
CA SER A 162 40.30 -17.18 1.96
C SER A 162 40.13 -18.18 0.84
N GLU A 163 41.24 -18.54 0.18
CA GLU A 163 41.29 -19.70 -0.74
C GLU A 163 41.06 -21.05 -0.03
N HIS A 164 40.56 -21.04 1.22
CA HIS A 164 40.35 -22.20 2.08
C HIS A 164 38.86 -22.50 2.36
N THR A 165 37.91 -21.79 1.73
CA THR A 165 36.46 -21.95 2.02
C THR A 165 35.81 -23.23 1.45
N ARG A 166 36.58 -24.20 0.94
CA ARG A 166 36.04 -25.49 0.47
C ARG A 166 35.63 -26.45 1.60
N HIS A 167 35.95 -26.18 2.87
CA HIS A 167 35.82 -27.17 3.95
C HIS A 167 34.91 -26.81 5.14
N LEU A 168 34.30 -25.62 5.18
CA LEU A 168 33.63 -25.12 6.39
C LEU A 168 32.15 -25.53 6.54
N THR A 169 31.50 -26.06 5.50
CA THR A 169 30.18 -26.72 5.65
C THR A 169 30.25 -28.05 6.40
N ARG A 170 31.46 -28.57 6.69
CA ARG A 170 31.68 -29.88 7.35
C ARG A 170 31.77 -29.80 8.88
N SER A 171 31.90 -28.62 9.48
CA SER A 171 32.13 -28.42 10.92
C SER A 171 30.95 -27.80 11.70
N GLY A 172 29.79 -27.61 11.07
CA GLY A 172 28.55 -27.21 11.76
C GLY A 172 28.47 -25.75 12.23
N VAL A 173 29.42 -24.88 11.87
CA VAL A 173 29.39 -23.44 12.20
C VAL A 173 29.02 -22.65 10.95
N THR A 174 27.83 -22.05 10.93
CA THR A 174 27.36 -21.20 9.83
C THR A 174 28.05 -19.83 9.89
N LEU A 175 28.60 -19.36 8.77
CA LEU A 175 29.16 -18.01 8.63
C LEU A 175 28.10 -17.08 8.01
N GLY A 176 27.72 -16.02 8.73
CA GLY A 176 26.72 -15.02 8.29
C GLY A 176 25.31 -15.29 8.82
N THR A 177 24.33 -14.49 8.38
CA THR A 177 22.92 -14.67 8.76
C THR A 177 22.16 -15.45 7.67
N PRO A 178 21.80 -16.73 7.89
CA PRO A 178 21.26 -17.62 6.85
C PRO A 178 20.08 -17.06 6.06
N ALA A 179 19.22 -16.27 6.72
CA ALA A 179 17.99 -15.70 6.17
C ALA A 179 18.18 -14.73 4.99
N TYR A 180 19.42 -14.27 4.71
CA TYR A 180 19.72 -13.35 3.61
C TYR A 180 20.78 -13.90 2.63
N MET A 181 21.28 -15.11 2.87
CA MET A 181 22.41 -15.66 2.12
C MET A 181 22.01 -16.04 0.68
N ALA A 182 22.85 -15.72 -0.30
CA ALA A 182 22.61 -16.12 -1.68
C ALA A 182 22.77 -17.65 -1.88
N PRO A 183 22.03 -18.27 -2.81
CA PRO A 183 22.11 -19.71 -3.09
C PRO A 183 23.53 -20.21 -3.41
N GLU A 184 24.30 -19.43 -4.16
CA GLU A 184 25.70 -19.73 -4.49
C GLU A 184 26.62 -19.65 -3.27
N GLN A 185 26.35 -18.74 -2.32
CA GLN A 185 27.08 -18.66 -1.04
C GLN A 185 26.78 -19.89 -0.18
N ALA A 186 25.50 -20.27 -0.08
CA ALA A 186 25.06 -21.45 0.67
C ALA A 186 25.68 -22.76 0.14
N LYS A 187 25.97 -22.83 -1.17
CA LYS A 187 26.65 -23.98 -1.81
C LYS A 187 28.18 -23.94 -1.71
N GLY A 188 28.77 -22.86 -1.20
CA GLY A 188 30.22 -22.64 -1.25
C GLY A 188 30.76 -22.38 -2.67
N GLY A 189 29.92 -21.86 -3.56
CA GLY A 189 30.27 -21.48 -4.92
C GLY A 189 30.94 -20.10 -5.03
N GLY A 190 31.21 -19.66 -6.26
CA GLY A 190 31.76 -18.32 -6.52
C GLY A 190 30.76 -17.20 -6.19
N VAL A 191 31.21 -16.23 -5.40
CA VAL A 191 30.39 -15.09 -4.92
C VAL A 191 30.80 -13.83 -5.69
N ASP A 192 29.81 -13.13 -6.24
CA ASP A 192 30.03 -11.89 -6.98
C ASP A 192 28.98 -10.81 -6.62
N ALA A 193 28.99 -9.68 -7.33
CA ALA A 193 28.05 -8.57 -7.15
C ALA A 193 26.57 -9.01 -7.09
N ARG A 194 26.19 -10.06 -7.83
CA ARG A 194 24.81 -10.56 -7.92
C ARG A 194 24.40 -11.33 -6.66
N SER A 195 25.36 -11.80 -5.87
CA SER A 195 25.10 -12.35 -4.53
C SER A 195 24.62 -11.27 -3.57
N ASP A 196 25.23 -10.08 -3.60
CA ASP A 196 24.77 -8.93 -2.81
C ASP A 196 23.38 -8.45 -3.25
N LEU A 197 23.08 -8.48 -4.56
CA LEU A 197 21.75 -8.13 -5.06
C LEU A 197 20.68 -9.12 -4.59
N TYR A 198 21.00 -10.40 -4.48
CA TYR A 198 20.09 -11.39 -3.87
C TYR A 198 19.85 -11.06 -2.39
N ALA A 199 20.93 -10.79 -1.64
CA ALA A 199 20.83 -10.44 -0.22
C ALA A 199 20.02 -9.16 -0.01
N LEU A 200 20.21 -8.13 -0.85
CA LEU A 200 19.38 -6.92 -0.86
C LEU A 200 17.92 -7.27 -1.14
N GLY A 201 17.66 -8.17 -2.10
CA GLY A 201 16.32 -8.70 -2.37
C GLY A 201 15.67 -9.33 -1.15
N ALA A 202 16.40 -10.14 -0.39
CA ALA A 202 15.90 -10.76 0.84
C ALA A 202 15.65 -9.73 1.96
N VAL A 203 16.50 -8.71 2.09
CA VAL A 203 16.28 -7.58 3.01
C VAL A 203 15.04 -6.79 2.63
N LEU A 204 14.93 -6.38 1.37
CA LEU A 204 13.77 -5.63 0.86
C LEU A 204 12.49 -6.46 0.91
N TYR A 205 12.57 -7.78 0.73
CA TYR A 205 11.44 -8.69 0.95
C TYR A 205 10.99 -8.65 2.41
N ARG A 206 11.92 -8.65 3.37
CA ARG A 206 11.59 -8.48 4.80
C ARG A 206 10.98 -7.12 5.10
N VAL A 207 11.52 -6.04 4.53
CA VAL A 207 10.92 -4.70 4.67
C VAL A 207 9.52 -4.69 4.07
N ALA A 208 9.33 -5.32 2.91
CA ALA A 208 8.05 -5.40 2.25
C ALA A 208 7.05 -6.25 3.06
N CYS A 209 7.46 -7.39 3.60
CA CYS A 209 6.54 -8.38 4.16
C CYS A 209 6.48 -8.44 5.68
N GLY A 210 7.39 -7.77 6.39
CA GLY A 210 7.62 -7.94 7.83
C GLY A 210 8.43 -9.18 8.21
N SER A 211 8.60 -10.12 7.28
CA SER A 211 9.30 -11.39 7.47
C SER A 211 10.23 -11.68 6.28
N PRO A 212 11.44 -12.27 6.49
CA PRO A 212 12.29 -12.72 5.37
C PRO A 212 11.58 -13.79 4.51
N PRO A 213 12.07 -14.05 3.28
CA PRO A 213 11.42 -14.98 2.35
C PRO A 213 11.39 -16.42 2.86
N PHE A 214 12.35 -16.82 3.70
CA PHE A 214 12.50 -18.18 4.22
C PHE A 214 12.75 -18.16 5.73
N LEU A 215 12.12 -19.09 6.43
CA LEU A 215 12.23 -19.30 7.88
C LEU A 215 12.28 -20.81 8.15
N GLY A 216 13.05 -21.23 9.15
CA GLY A 216 13.19 -22.63 9.51
C GLY A 216 13.69 -22.80 10.93
N GLU A 217 13.49 -23.99 11.49
CA GLU A 217 13.89 -24.34 12.86
C GLU A 217 15.41 -24.45 13.04
N SER A 218 16.18 -24.46 11.94
CA SER A 218 17.65 -24.48 11.95
C SER A 218 18.23 -23.72 10.76
N ASP A 219 19.47 -23.24 10.90
CA ASP A 219 20.24 -22.60 9.83
C ASP A 219 20.29 -23.45 8.56
N GLN A 220 20.49 -24.76 8.71
CA GLN A 220 20.56 -25.70 7.59
C GLN A 220 19.23 -25.76 6.82
N SER A 221 18.09 -25.72 7.53
CA SER A 221 16.77 -25.66 6.91
C SER A 221 16.60 -24.38 6.10
N VAL A 222 16.98 -23.22 6.65
CA VAL A 222 16.90 -21.94 5.94
C VAL A 222 17.81 -21.94 4.70
N LEU A 223 19.06 -22.40 4.82
CA LEU A 223 19.98 -22.50 3.68
C LEU A 223 19.44 -23.44 2.59
N TYR A 224 18.83 -24.56 2.97
CA TYR A 224 18.18 -25.48 2.02
C TYR A 224 17.06 -24.77 1.24
N GLN A 225 16.19 -24.02 1.92
CA GLN A 225 15.12 -23.26 1.28
C GLN A 225 15.65 -22.20 0.31
N HIS A 226 16.70 -21.47 0.72
CA HIS A 226 17.39 -20.53 -0.15
C HIS A 226 17.92 -21.20 -1.42
N VAL A 227 18.38 -22.46 -1.34
CA VAL A 227 18.94 -23.18 -2.49
C VAL A 227 17.88 -23.82 -3.38
N TYR A 228 16.87 -24.47 -2.80
CA TYR A 228 16.00 -25.41 -3.51
C TYR A 228 14.53 -24.99 -3.56
N GLU A 229 14.00 -24.34 -2.52
CA GLU A 229 12.57 -24.03 -2.46
C GLU A 229 12.19 -22.81 -3.30
N PRO A 230 11.00 -22.83 -3.92
CA PRO A 230 10.48 -21.65 -4.59
C PRO A 230 10.32 -20.51 -3.58
N VAL A 231 10.62 -19.29 -4.01
CA VAL A 231 10.44 -18.10 -3.18
C VAL A 231 8.93 -17.87 -3.03
N PRO A 232 8.40 -17.76 -1.79
CA PRO A 232 7.01 -17.41 -1.59
C PRO A 232 6.70 -16.07 -2.28
N ASP A 233 5.50 -15.95 -2.84
CA ASP A 233 5.09 -14.68 -3.43
C ASP A 233 4.95 -13.63 -2.31
N PRO A 234 5.63 -12.48 -2.36
CA PRO A 234 5.52 -11.46 -1.31
C PRO A 234 4.08 -10.98 -1.11
N ARG A 235 3.24 -11.04 -2.14
CA ARG A 235 1.82 -10.64 -2.09
C ARG A 235 0.98 -11.61 -1.26
N GLU A 236 1.45 -12.84 -1.09
CA GLU A 236 0.80 -13.82 -0.23
C GLU A 236 1.10 -13.56 1.25
N LEU A 237 2.28 -13.03 1.57
CA LEU A 237 2.69 -12.72 2.95
C LEU A 237 2.27 -11.31 3.37
N ASN A 238 2.58 -10.31 2.55
CA ASN A 238 2.07 -8.97 2.69
C ASN A 238 1.32 -8.52 1.43
N PRO A 239 0.00 -8.47 1.50
CA PRO A 239 -0.80 -8.11 0.35
C PRO A 239 -0.68 -6.66 -0.07
N ALA A 240 -0.23 -5.77 0.81
CA ALA A 240 0.03 -4.36 0.49
C ALA A 240 1.19 -4.19 -0.52
N VAL A 241 1.96 -5.25 -0.78
CA VAL A 241 3.02 -5.23 -1.79
C VAL A 241 2.39 -5.16 -3.19
N PRO A 242 2.65 -4.11 -3.98
CA PRO A 242 2.11 -4.01 -5.33
C PRO A 242 2.74 -5.02 -6.31
N ASP A 243 2.04 -5.32 -7.41
CA ASP A 243 2.50 -6.27 -8.43
C ASP A 243 3.84 -5.90 -9.07
N SER A 244 4.08 -4.60 -9.31
CA SER A 244 5.36 -4.12 -9.83
C SER A 244 6.50 -4.36 -8.84
N VAL A 245 6.26 -4.15 -7.55
CA VAL A 245 7.24 -4.40 -6.47
C VAL A 245 7.48 -5.90 -6.30
N ALA A 246 6.43 -6.70 -6.24
CA ALA A 246 6.50 -8.15 -6.11
C ALA A 246 7.34 -8.78 -7.24
N ARG A 247 7.13 -8.35 -8.49
CA ARG A 247 7.91 -8.82 -9.64
C ARG A 247 9.41 -8.55 -9.49
N VAL A 248 9.79 -7.34 -9.05
CA VAL A 248 11.21 -7.00 -8.85
C VAL A 248 11.83 -7.80 -7.69
N LEU A 249 11.10 -7.96 -6.57
CA LEU A 249 11.55 -8.78 -5.44
C LEU A 249 11.79 -10.25 -5.84
N LEU A 250 10.83 -10.86 -6.53
CA LEU A 250 10.94 -12.24 -7.01
C LEU A 250 12.08 -12.38 -8.04
N TRP A 251 12.31 -11.37 -8.88
CA TRP A 251 13.41 -11.38 -9.84
C TRP A 251 14.79 -11.36 -9.14
N LEU A 252 14.97 -10.52 -8.12
CA LEU A 252 16.19 -10.50 -7.30
C LEU A 252 16.45 -11.83 -6.60
N LEU A 253 15.38 -12.48 -6.12
CA LEU A 253 15.45 -13.75 -5.40
C LEU A 253 15.53 -14.99 -6.33
N SER A 254 15.83 -14.78 -7.62
CA SER A 254 16.09 -15.88 -8.56
C SER A 254 17.25 -16.74 -8.08
N LYS A 255 17.05 -18.07 -8.08
CA LYS A 255 18.05 -19.03 -7.60
C LYS A 255 19.34 -19.01 -8.41
N ARG A 256 19.24 -18.75 -9.72
CA ARG A 256 20.40 -18.60 -10.60
C ARG A 256 20.79 -17.13 -10.73
N ALA A 257 22.08 -16.81 -10.53
CA ALA A 257 22.59 -15.45 -10.57
C ALA A 257 22.48 -14.79 -11.97
N ASP A 258 22.59 -15.57 -13.05
CA ASP A 258 22.42 -15.10 -14.44
C ASP A 258 20.99 -14.63 -14.74
N ARG A 259 20.01 -15.09 -13.94
CA ARG A 259 18.62 -14.67 -14.06
C ARG A 259 18.26 -13.46 -13.21
N ARG A 260 19.18 -12.89 -12.43
CA ARG A 260 18.94 -11.66 -11.63
C ARG A 260 19.24 -10.41 -12.45
N PRO A 261 18.83 -9.21 -12.01
CA PRO A 261 19.44 -7.96 -12.50
C PRO A 261 20.97 -8.02 -12.35
N GLN A 262 21.70 -7.60 -13.39
CA GLN A 262 23.16 -7.77 -13.41
C GLN A 262 23.92 -6.66 -12.69
N THR A 263 23.30 -5.49 -12.49
CA THR A 263 23.91 -4.35 -11.80
C THR A 263 22.90 -3.66 -10.87
N GLY A 264 23.41 -3.01 -9.83
CA GLY A 264 22.58 -2.17 -8.96
C GLY A 264 21.95 -0.97 -9.68
N GLU A 265 22.57 -0.47 -10.76
CA GLU A 265 22.00 0.61 -11.58
C GLU A 265 20.76 0.14 -12.36
N ALA A 266 20.85 -1.03 -13.02
CA ALA A 266 19.70 -1.63 -13.69
C ALA A 266 18.56 -1.90 -12.68
N LEU A 267 18.91 -2.35 -11.47
CA LEU A 267 17.94 -2.54 -10.40
C LEU A 267 17.29 -1.22 -9.95
N ALA A 268 18.07 -0.15 -9.78
CA ALA A 268 17.53 1.17 -9.45
C ALA A 268 16.55 1.69 -10.51
N HIS A 269 16.82 1.43 -11.79
CA HIS A 269 15.91 1.73 -12.88
C HIS A 269 14.59 0.94 -12.79
N LEU A 270 14.66 -0.35 -12.47
CA LEU A 270 13.45 -1.18 -12.26
C LEU A 270 12.56 -0.65 -11.13
N TRP A 271 13.15 -0.19 -10.02
CA TRP A 271 12.40 0.45 -8.94
C TRP A 271 11.75 1.77 -9.39
N ALA A 272 12.42 2.55 -10.24
CA ALA A 272 11.86 3.78 -10.80
C ALA A 272 10.68 3.50 -11.76
N LEU A 273 10.75 2.43 -12.56
CA LEU A 273 9.63 1.96 -13.38
C LEU A 273 8.46 1.48 -12.52
N ALA A 274 8.74 0.67 -11.49
CA ALA A 274 7.73 0.23 -10.54
C ALA A 274 6.99 1.42 -9.90
N ARG A 275 7.72 2.50 -9.56
CA ARG A 275 7.13 3.74 -9.04
C ARG A 275 6.18 4.42 -10.03
N ARG A 276 6.48 4.40 -11.34
CA ARG A 276 5.63 5.02 -12.38
C ARG A 276 4.31 4.26 -12.56
N ASP A 277 4.37 2.92 -12.61
CA ASP A 277 3.19 2.06 -12.75
C ASP A 277 2.19 2.25 -11.59
N LEU A 278 2.67 2.66 -10.41
CA LEU A 278 1.85 2.78 -9.20
C LEU A 278 0.98 4.04 -9.17
N TRP A 279 1.46 5.17 -9.65
CA TRP A 279 0.63 6.38 -9.77
C TRP A 279 -0.51 6.20 -10.79
N THR A 280 -0.40 5.22 -11.69
CA THR A 280 -1.48 4.87 -12.62
C THR A 280 -2.47 3.84 -12.09
N VAL A 281 -2.12 3.05 -11.06
CA VAL A 281 -2.92 1.91 -10.55
C VAL A 281 -3.45 2.13 -9.12
N HIS A 282 -2.64 2.71 -8.21
CA HIS A 282 -3.03 3.00 -6.83
C HIS A 282 -3.92 4.25 -6.71
N SER A 283 -3.82 5.20 -7.65
CA SER A 283 -4.56 6.46 -7.63
C SER A 283 -5.95 6.38 -8.26
N ARG A 284 -6.26 5.29 -8.96
CA ARG A 284 -7.54 5.09 -9.66
C ARG A 284 -8.45 4.14 -8.91
N GLY A 285 -8.60 4.37 -7.60
CA GLY A 285 -9.52 3.60 -6.77
C GLY A 285 -10.89 3.61 -7.42
N GLN A 286 -11.32 2.48 -7.97
CA GLN A 286 -12.70 2.32 -8.38
C GLN A 286 -13.53 2.36 -7.12
N TYR A 287 -14.36 3.39 -7.01
CA TYR A 287 -15.39 3.44 -6.01
C TYR A 287 -16.18 2.13 -6.06
N ARG A 288 -16.23 1.42 -4.93
CA ARG A 288 -16.80 0.07 -4.81
C ARG A 288 -16.11 -1.06 -5.62
N GLY A 289 -15.05 -0.84 -6.39
CA GLY A 289 -14.31 -1.89 -7.14
C GLY A 289 -12.87 -2.17 -6.68
N GLY A 290 -12.37 -1.45 -5.66
CA GLY A 290 -10.98 -1.52 -5.17
C GLY A 290 -10.80 -2.16 -3.78
N ARG A 291 -9.52 -2.33 -3.38
CA ARG A 291 -9.09 -3.03 -2.15
C ARG A 291 -9.44 -2.29 -0.86
N THR A 292 -9.23 -0.98 -0.83
CA THR A 292 -9.54 -0.08 0.28
C THR A 292 -10.48 1.01 -0.25
N ARG A 293 -11.69 1.12 0.31
CA ARG A 293 -12.72 2.04 -0.19
C ARG A 293 -12.83 3.18 0.79
N THR A 294 -12.21 4.31 0.47
CA THR A 294 -12.36 5.55 1.26
C THR A 294 -13.41 6.47 0.65
N GLY A 295 -13.75 6.31 -0.62
CA GLY A 295 -14.56 7.30 -1.34
C GLY A 295 -13.78 8.55 -1.75
N GLU A 296 -12.44 8.55 -1.59
CA GLU A 296 -11.55 9.63 -2.02
C GLU A 296 -10.98 9.35 -3.43
N HIS A 297 -11.07 10.36 -4.30
CA HIS A 297 -10.72 10.34 -5.71
C HIS A 297 -9.79 11.52 -6.03
N PRO A 298 -8.47 11.37 -5.85
CA PRO A 298 -7.53 12.49 -5.92
C PRO A 298 -7.37 13.09 -7.33
N ASP A 299 -7.79 12.37 -8.38
CA ASP A 299 -7.71 12.79 -9.78
C ASP A 299 -9.00 13.44 -10.29
N GLY A 300 -10.01 13.64 -9.44
CA GLY A 300 -11.25 14.33 -9.78
C GLY A 300 -11.10 15.86 -9.91
N PRO A 301 -12.22 16.60 -10.02
CA PRO A 301 -12.18 18.05 -10.10
C PRO A 301 -11.61 18.66 -8.82
N ALA A 302 -10.57 19.50 -8.96
CA ALA A 302 -10.00 20.30 -7.87
C ALA A 302 -10.42 21.78 -7.94
N ARG A 303 -10.97 22.23 -9.08
CA ARG A 303 -11.50 23.59 -9.28
C ARG A 303 -12.93 23.49 -9.77
N VAL A 304 -13.88 23.74 -8.88
CA VAL A 304 -15.32 23.54 -9.15
C VAL A 304 -16.06 24.84 -9.50
N SER A 305 -15.40 26.00 -9.37
CA SER A 305 -15.94 27.26 -9.85
C SER A 305 -16.23 27.18 -11.35
N ASP A 306 -17.46 27.50 -11.76
CA ASP A 306 -17.89 27.45 -13.16
C ASP A 306 -17.82 26.06 -13.81
N MET A 307 -18.00 24.98 -13.03
CA MET A 307 -18.23 23.66 -13.60
C MET A 307 -19.52 23.63 -14.42
N GLN A 308 -19.43 23.13 -15.64
CA GLN A 308 -20.52 23.01 -16.60
C GLN A 308 -20.57 21.61 -17.20
N GLU A 309 -21.74 21.22 -17.70
CA GLU A 309 -21.89 20.01 -18.51
C GLU A 309 -21.05 20.14 -19.78
N VAL A 310 -20.20 19.15 -20.06
CA VAL A 310 -19.39 19.12 -21.29
C VAL A 310 -19.87 18.09 -22.31
N TRP A 311 -20.51 17.02 -21.84
CA TRP A 311 -21.17 16.06 -22.71
C TRP A 311 -22.25 15.28 -21.94
N SER A 312 -23.19 14.73 -22.71
CA SER A 312 -24.27 13.87 -22.24
C SER A 312 -24.48 12.71 -23.20
N VAL A 313 -24.61 11.50 -22.65
CA VAL A 313 -24.80 10.25 -23.38
C VAL A 313 -26.04 9.54 -22.85
N ALA A 314 -26.92 9.11 -23.76
CA ALA A 314 -28.07 8.29 -23.41
C ALA A 314 -27.65 6.84 -23.11
N LEU A 315 -28.23 6.27 -22.06
CA LEU A 315 -28.06 4.89 -21.62
C LEU A 315 -29.32 4.08 -22.00
N PRO A 316 -29.18 2.77 -22.28
CA PRO A 316 -30.27 1.91 -22.73
C PRO A 316 -31.23 1.46 -21.61
N GLY A 317 -31.30 2.20 -20.51
CA GLY A 317 -32.17 1.90 -19.37
C GLY A 317 -31.94 2.85 -18.19
N GLU A 318 -32.83 2.77 -17.21
CA GLU A 318 -32.72 3.54 -15.97
C GLU A 318 -31.47 3.14 -15.18
N VAL A 319 -30.95 4.09 -14.39
CA VAL A 319 -29.83 3.88 -13.47
C VAL A 319 -30.30 4.11 -12.05
N THR A 320 -30.31 3.05 -11.25
CA THR A 320 -30.81 3.06 -9.87
C THR A 320 -29.82 2.47 -8.89
N TRP A 321 -30.03 2.75 -7.60
CA TRP A 321 -29.23 2.15 -6.54
C TRP A 321 -29.23 0.61 -6.62
N PRO A 322 -28.12 -0.10 -6.34
CA PRO A 322 -26.83 0.39 -5.82
C PRO A 322 -25.79 0.79 -6.89
N ALA A 323 -26.21 1.17 -8.11
CA ALA A 323 -25.32 1.52 -9.19
C ALA A 323 -24.31 2.62 -8.81
N ALA A 324 -23.17 2.60 -9.50
CA ALA A 324 -22.19 3.67 -9.42
C ALA A 324 -21.55 3.84 -10.80
N VAL A 325 -21.13 5.07 -11.10
CA VAL A 325 -20.20 5.30 -12.20
C VAL A 325 -18.83 4.82 -11.74
N VAL A 326 -18.22 3.91 -12.49
CA VAL A 326 -16.87 3.41 -12.20
C VAL A 326 -15.94 3.79 -13.34
N GLY A 327 -14.68 4.08 -13.06
CA GLY A 327 -13.74 4.51 -14.09
C GLY A 327 -12.36 3.90 -13.95
N ALA A 328 -11.70 3.73 -15.08
CA ALA A 328 -10.29 3.36 -15.14
C ALA A 328 -9.71 3.87 -16.46
N ALA A 329 -8.54 4.51 -16.38
CA ALA A 329 -7.92 5.14 -17.54
C ALA A 329 -8.85 6.15 -18.22
N ASP A 330 -9.12 5.94 -19.50
CA ASP A 330 -9.95 6.78 -20.35
C ASP A 330 -11.39 6.27 -20.46
N LEU A 331 -11.78 5.26 -19.68
CA LEU A 331 -13.12 4.67 -19.70
C LEU A 331 -13.88 4.94 -18.40
N VAL A 332 -15.17 5.20 -18.55
CA VAL A 332 -16.18 5.16 -17.50
C VAL A 332 -17.21 4.09 -17.84
N ALA A 333 -17.69 3.36 -16.83
CA ALA A 333 -18.70 2.33 -16.98
C ALA A 333 -19.86 2.56 -16.01
N VAL A 334 -21.07 2.27 -16.48
CA VAL A 334 -22.30 2.38 -15.68
C VAL A 334 -23.23 1.24 -16.05
N GLY A 335 -23.79 0.61 -15.02
CA GLY A 335 -24.79 -0.43 -15.16
C GLY A 335 -26.21 0.13 -15.17
N THR A 336 -27.14 -0.55 -15.83
CA THR A 336 -28.55 -0.14 -15.96
C THR A 336 -29.50 -1.23 -15.48
N ARG A 337 -30.73 -0.84 -15.13
CA ARG A 337 -31.85 -1.77 -14.86
C ARG A 337 -32.26 -2.59 -16.08
N GLY A 338 -31.99 -2.08 -17.28
CA GLY A 338 -32.22 -2.83 -18.52
C GLY A 338 -31.28 -4.03 -18.69
N GLY A 339 -30.30 -4.22 -17.79
CA GLY A 339 -29.33 -5.30 -17.85
C GLY A 339 -28.14 -4.98 -18.75
N GLN A 340 -27.79 -3.71 -18.93
CA GLN A 340 -26.62 -3.29 -19.71
C GLN A 340 -25.54 -2.71 -18.81
N LEU A 341 -24.29 -3.08 -19.07
CA LEU A 341 -23.10 -2.36 -18.65
C LEU A 341 -22.62 -1.52 -19.84
N VAL A 342 -22.79 -0.21 -19.75
CA VAL A 342 -22.37 0.74 -20.79
C VAL A 342 -21.01 1.28 -20.45
N LEU A 343 -20.09 1.25 -21.41
CA LEU A 343 -18.76 1.82 -21.32
C LEU A 343 -18.63 2.97 -22.32
N THR A 344 -18.16 4.10 -21.81
CA THR A 344 -17.98 5.34 -22.56
C THR A 344 -16.58 5.86 -22.27
N HIS A 345 -15.92 6.43 -23.27
CA HIS A 345 -14.70 7.19 -23.01
C HIS A 345 -15.00 8.41 -22.14
N THR A 346 -14.01 8.88 -21.39
CA THR A 346 -14.10 10.14 -20.60
C THR A 346 -14.40 11.37 -21.46
N SER A 347 -14.20 11.27 -22.78
CA SER A 347 -14.61 12.27 -23.78
C SER A 347 -16.09 12.21 -24.22
N GLY A 348 -16.88 11.28 -23.69
CA GLY A 348 -18.29 11.07 -24.08
C GLY A 348 -18.47 10.17 -25.31
N ARG A 349 -17.39 9.72 -25.95
CA ARG A 349 -17.45 8.79 -27.09
C ARG A 349 -17.86 7.38 -26.61
N PRO A 350 -18.86 6.73 -27.22
CA PRO A 350 -19.21 5.35 -26.89
C PRO A 350 -18.02 4.41 -27.09
N PHE A 351 -17.86 3.44 -26.18
CA PHE A 351 -16.83 2.40 -26.31
C PHE A 351 -17.47 1.02 -26.55
N ALA A 352 -18.27 0.54 -25.60
CA ALA A 352 -18.91 -0.77 -25.69
C ALA A 352 -20.15 -0.86 -24.79
N THR A 353 -21.04 -1.81 -25.08
CA THR A 353 -22.15 -2.17 -24.18
C THR A 353 -22.19 -3.68 -24.03
N TYR A 354 -22.15 -4.16 -22.79
CA TYR A 354 -22.28 -5.57 -22.46
C TYR A 354 -23.63 -5.85 -21.83
N ALA A 355 -24.26 -6.96 -22.19
CA ALA A 355 -25.59 -7.31 -21.71
C ALA A 355 -25.55 -8.45 -20.68
N ALA A 356 -26.49 -8.41 -19.75
CA ALA A 356 -26.89 -9.49 -18.85
C ALA A 356 -28.37 -9.83 -19.10
N ARG A 357 -28.89 -10.87 -18.44
CA ARG A 357 -30.31 -11.25 -18.57
C ARG A 357 -31.23 -10.44 -17.67
N ASP A 358 -30.65 -9.71 -16.72
CA ASP A 358 -31.35 -8.95 -15.70
C ASP A 358 -30.46 -7.75 -15.30
N GLU A 359 -30.94 -6.92 -14.37
CA GLU A 359 -30.34 -5.65 -13.98
C GLU A 359 -28.83 -5.76 -13.70
N VAL A 360 -28.05 -4.81 -14.21
CA VAL A 360 -26.63 -4.64 -13.86
C VAL A 360 -26.56 -3.42 -12.95
N THR A 361 -26.78 -3.59 -11.66
CA THR A 361 -26.68 -2.47 -10.69
C THR A 361 -25.51 -2.61 -9.72
N ALA A 362 -24.88 -3.78 -9.63
CA ALA A 362 -23.61 -3.89 -8.92
C ALA A 362 -22.54 -3.10 -9.67
N PRO A 363 -21.77 -2.22 -9.00
CA PRO A 363 -20.66 -1.53 -9.65
C PRO A 363 -19.67 -2.52 -10.25
N ALA A 364 -19.14 -2.22 -11.43
CA ALA A 364 -18.19 -3.07 -12.11
C ALA A 364 -16.76 -2.85 -11.60
N THR A 365 -15.89 -3.84 -11.82
CA THR A 365 -14.47 -3.75 -11.48
C THR A 365 -13.60 -3.88 -12.73
N VAL A 366 -12.94 -2.79 -13.13
CA VAL A 366 -12.06 -2.72 -14.32
C VAL A 366 -10.64 -3.13 -13.96
N LEU A 367 -10.03 -4.00 -14.77
CA LEU A 367 -8.75 -4.68 -14.52
C LEU A 367 -7.89 -4.68 -15.78
N GLY A 368 -7.16 -3.58 -16.02
CA GLY A 368 -6.37 -3.44 -17.24
C GLY A 368 -7.26 -3.58 -18.48
N SER A 369 -7.05 -4.63 -19.28
CA SER A 369 -7.84 -4.92 -20.48
C SER A 369 -9.13 -5.71 -20.23
N HIS A 370 -9.57 -5.88 -18.98
CA HIS A 370 -10.75 -6.67 -18.62
C HIS A 370 -11.70 -5.90 -17.70
N ILE A 371 -12.93 -6.37 -17.59
CA ILE A 371 -13.92 -5.87 -16.64
C ILE A 371 -14.69 -7.03 -15.99
N LEU A 372 -14.97 -6.91 -14.70
CA LEU A 372 -15.83 -7.80 -13.93
C LEU A 372 -17.15 -7.09 -13.65
N TYR A 373 -18.27 -7.76 -13.85
CA TYR A 373 -19.56 -7.24 -13.41
C TYR A 373 -20.53 -8.36 -13.05
N GLY A 374 -21.26 -8.14 -11.96
CA GLY A 374 -22.35 -8.98 -11.49
C GLY A 374 -23.70 -8.42 -11.94
N ALA A 375 -24.70 -9.29 -12.03
CA ALA A 375 -26.06 -8.91 -12.40
C ALA A 375 -27.11 -9.62 -11.53
N TRP A 376 -28.36 -9.19 -11.68
CA TRP A 376 -29.50 -9.72 -10.94
C TRP A 376 -29.89 -11.14 -11.34
N ASP A 377 -29.40 -11.60 -12.49
CA ASP A 377 -29.50 -12.99 -12.93
C ASP A 377 -28.58 -13.97 -12.14
N GLY A 378 -27.92 -13.48 -11.09
CA GLY A 378 -27.01 -14.24 -10.25
C GLY A 378 -25.72 -14.66 -10.97
N THR A 379 -25.37 -14.00 -12.08
CA THR A 379 -24.14 -14.30 -12.83
C THR A 379 -23.10 -13.20 -12.66
N LEU A 380 -21.90 -13.58 -12.24
CA LEU A 380 -20.70 -12.74 -12.29
C LEU A 380 -19.92 -13.08 -13.57
N ARG A 381 -19.51 -12.06 -14.31
CA ARG A 381 -18.81 -12.21 -15.60
C ARG A 381 -17.47 -11.54 -15.57
N ARG A 382 -16.48 -12.13 -16.23
CA ARG A 382 -15.24 -11.46 -16.64
C ARG A 382 -15.24 -11.34 -18.15
N VAL A 383 -15.12 -10.11 -18.64
CA VAL A 383 -15.16 -9.80 -20.06
C VAL A 383 -13.87 -9.08 -20.46
N GLU A 384 -13.33 -9.41 -21.63
CA GLU A 384 -12.26 -8.65 -22.25
C GLU A 384 -12.83 -7.34 -22.81
N LEU A 385 -12.25 -6.20 -22.42
CA LEU A 385 -12.72 -4.88 -22.86
C LEU A 385 -12.66 -4.72 -24.38
N GLN A 386 -11.62 -5.27 -25.00
CA GLN A 386 -11.50 -5.26 -26.45
C GLN A 386 -12.31 -6.43 -27.03
N GLY A 387 -13.30 -6.13 -27.86
CA GLY A 387 -14.13 -7.15 -28.52
C GLY A 387 -15.26 -7.72 -27.66
N GLY A 388 -15.25 -7.54 -26.34
CA GLY A 388 -16.38 -7.89 -25.47
C GLY A 388 -16.57 -9.39 -25.25
N SER A 389 -15.54 -10.21 -25.53
CA SER A 389 -15.64 -11.65 -25.31
C SER A 389 -15.63 -11.97 -23.82
N GLU A 390 -16.59 -12.77 -23.40
CA GLU A 390 -16.61 -13.32 -22.06
C GLU A 390 -15.47 -14.34 -21.89
N VAL A 391 -14.58 -14.06 -20.94
CA VAL A 391 -13.47 -14.94 -20.58
C VAL A 391 -13.96 -16.08 -19.70
N TRP A 392 -14.81 -15.77 -18.72
CA TRP A 392 -15.50 -16.74 -17.88
C TRP A 392 -16.72 -16.12 -17.22
N ARG A 393 -17.61 -16.99 -16.70
CA ARG A 393 -18.72 -16.62 -15.83
C ARG A 393 -18.82 -17.56 -14.62
N HIS A 394 -19.41 -17.05 -13.54
CA HIS A 394 -19.73 -17.80 -12.32
C HIS A 394 -21.19 -17.56 -11.94
N GLN A 395 -21.92 -18.63 -11.58
CA GLN A 395 -23.32 -18.59 -11.22
C GLN A 395 -23.51 -18.78 -9.72
N ALA A 396 -24.10 -17.79 -9.06
CA ALA A 396 -24.60 -17.88 -7.68
C ALA A 396 -26.09 -18.24 -7.65
N ARG A 397 -26.62 -18.49 -6.45
CA ARG A 397 -28.04 -18.84 -6.27
C ARG A 397 -28.97 -17.64 -6.22
N ALA A 398 -28.40 -16.45 -6.06
CA ALA A 398 -29.10 -15.17 -6.05
C ALA A 398 -28.20 -14.08 -6.65
N GLU A 399 -28.75 -12.88 -6.76
CA GLU A 399 -28.14 -11.74 -7.40
C GLU A 399 -26.81 -11.27 -6.76
N PHE A 400 -26.01 -10.59 -7.58
CA PHE A 400 -24.86 -9.80 -7.12
C PHE A 400 -25.28 -8.33 -7.10
N THR A 401 -25.25 -7.70 -5.93
CA THR A 401 -25.54 -6.26 -5.74
C THR A 401 -24.31 -5.49 -5.25
N GLY A 402 -23.39 -6.18 -4.58
CA GLY A 402 -22.08 -5.66 -4.26
C GLY A 402 -21.10 -5.85 -5.41
N ALA A 403 -20.21 -4.88 -5.58
CA ALA A 403 -19.15 -4.92 -6.57
C ALA A 403 -18.05 -5.95 -6.23
N PRO A 404 -17.55 -6.71 -7.22
CA PRO A 404 -16.56 -7.76 -7.02
C PRO A 404 -15.18 -7.16 -6.71
N THR A 405 -14.56 -7.51 -5.58
CA THR A 405 -13.24 -7.01 -5.19
C THR A 405 -12.14 -7.96 -5.64
N VAL A 406 -11.14 -7.47 -6.36
CA VAL A 406 -9.99 -8.28 -6.78
C VAL A 406 -8.84 -8.17 -5.80
N TRP A 407 -8.29 -9.32 -5.42
CA TRP A 407 -7.17 -9.39 -4.51
C TRP A 407 -6.40 -10.72 -4.61
N GLY A 408 -5.07 -10.67 -4.65
CA GLY A 408 -4.23 -11.88 -4.57
C GLY A 408 -4.53 -12.93 -5.64
N GLY A 409 -4.85 -12.51 -6.86
CA GLY A 409 -5.27 -13.40 -7.95
C GLY A 409 -6.68 -14.00 -7.79
N ARG A 410 -7.46 -13.50 -6.82
CA ARG A 410 -8.84 -13.90 -6.55
C ARG A 410 -9.81 -12.76 -6.81
N VAL A 411 -11.07 -13.13 -7.06
CA VAL A 411 -12.23 -12.24 -7.08
C VAL A 411 -13.12 -12.59 -5.90
N LEU A 412 -13.31 -11.65 -4.98
CA LEU A 412 -14.23 -11.75 -3.87
C LEU A 412 -15.57 -11.16 -4.30
N ALA A 413 -16.60 -12.00 -4.40
CA ALA A 413 -17.90 -11.64 -4.94
C ALA A 413 -18.99 -11.92 -3.89
N PRO A 414 -19.58 -10.86 -3.29
CA PRO A 414 -20.67 -11.00 -2.34
C PRO A 414 -21.98 -11.27 -3.09
N SER A 415 -22.68 -12.35 -2.74
CA SER A 415 -23.99 -12.64 -3.30
C SER A 415 -25.08 -12.54 -2.25
N ARG A 416 -26.26 -12.15 -2.72
CA ARG A 416 -27.47 -12.11 -1.92
C ARG A 416 -27.95 -13.50 -1.45
N ASP A 417 -27.31 -14.56 -1.94
CA ASP A 417 -27.49 -15.95 -1.45
C ASP A 417 -26.83 -16.20 -0.08
N GLY A 418 -26.22 -15.16 0.51
CA GLY A 418 -25.55 -15.17 1.80
C GLY A 418 -24.15 -15.77 1.78
N HIS A 419 -23.54 -15.90 0.60
CA HIS A 419 -22.17 -16.36 0.45
C HIS A 419 -21.25 -15.28 -0.13
N LEU A 420 -20.06 -15.18 0.47
CA LEU A 420 -18.91 -14.54 -0.16
C LEU A 420 -18.19 -15.61 -0.98
N HIS A 421 -18.24 -15.48 -2.30
CA HIS A 421 -17.56 -16.38 -3.24
C HIS A 421 -16.15 -15.85 -3.51
N ALA A 422 -15.13 -16.69 -3.42
CA ALA A 422 -13.78 -16.36 -3.88
C ALA A 422 -13.42 -17.20 -5.09
N LEU A 423 -13.24 -16.53 -6.22
CA LEU A 423 -12.98 -17.17 -7.51
C LEU A 423 -11.55 -16.93 -7.95
N SER A 424 -10.96 -17.88 -8.66
CA SER A 424 -9.74 -17.64 -9.42
C SER A 424 -9.97 -16.52 -10.43
N LEU A 425 -9.21 -15.43 -10.36
CA LEU A 425 -9.32 -14.33 -11.33
C LEU A 425 -9.10 -14.83 -12.76
N ARG A 426 -8.22 -15.81 -12.93
CA ARG A 426 -7.85 -16.36 -14.25
C ARG A 426 -8.96 -17.23 -14.84
N THR A 427 -9.49 -18.15 -14.06
CA THR A 427 -10.36 -19.24 -14.56
C THR A 427 -11.82 -19.09 -14.20
N GLY A 428 -12.16 -18.26 -13.22
CA GLY A 428 -13.52 -18.15 -12.67
C GLY A 428 -13.90 -19.30 -11.74
N GLU A 429 -13.03 -20.29 -11.54
CA GLU A 429 -13.29 -21.43 -10.67
C GLU A 429 -13.35 -21.02 -9.20
N LEU A 430 -14.29 -21.62 -8.47
CA LEU A 430 -14.47 -21.39 -7.04
C LEU A 430 -13.28 -21.93 -6.26
N ALA A 431 -12.51 -21.03 -5.63
CA ALA A 431 -11.43 -21.39 -4.72
C ALA A 431 -11.98 -21.71 -3.32
N TRP A 432 -12.89 -20.86 -2.81
CA TRP A 432 -13.64 -21.09 -1.57
C TRP A 432 -14.93 -20.28 -1.58
N ALA A 433 -15.89 -20.66 -0.73
CA ALA A 433 -17.08 -19.88 -0.43
C ALA A 433 -17.28 -19.85 1.09
N TYR A 434 -17.66 -18.68 1.62
CA TYR A 434 -17.98 -18.52 3.03
C TYR A 434 -19.45 -18.13 3.19
N ARG A 435 -20.20 -18.84 4.04
CA ARG A 435 -21.60 -18.54 4.35
C ARG A 435 -21.65 -17.62 5.56
N ALA A 436 -22.07 -16.37 5.36
CA ALA A 436 -22.18 -15.37 6.43
C ALA A 436 -23.41 -15.61 7.32
N GLY A 437 -24.52 -16.01 6.71
CA GLY A 437 -25.79 -16.27 7.39
C GLY A 437 -26.89 -15.32 6.93
N GLY A 438 -26.56 -14.02 6.80
CA GLY A 438 -27.41 -13.01 6.15
C GLY A 438 -27.07 -12.82 4.66
N SER A 439 -27.93 -12.08 3.96
CA SER A 439 -27.67 -11.66 2.57
C SER A 439 -26.49 -10.70 2.50
N LEU A 440 -25.71 -10.71 1.41
CA LEU A 440 -24.55 -9.82 1.24
C LEU A 440 -24.82 -8.79 0.14
N ALA A 441 -25.08 -7.54 0.54
CA ALA A 441 -25.26 -6.41 -0.38
C ALA A 441 -24.02 -5.49 -0.42
N ALA A 442 -23.47 -5.17 0.76
CA ALA A 442 -22.23 -4.42 0.88
C ALA A 442 -21.10 -5.18 0.19
N SER A 443 -20.18 -4.46 -0.44
CA SER A 443 -19.09 -5.12 -1.15
C SER A 443 -17.79 -5.19 -0.35
N PRO A 444 -17.00 -6.27 -0.52
CA PRO A 444 -15.97 -6.63 0.43
C PRO A 444 -14.80 -5.64 0.40
N LEU A 445 -14.28 -5.33 1.58
CA LEU A 445 -13.02 -4.61 1.75
C LEU A 445 -11.90 -5.62 1.97
N VAL A 446 -10.69 -5.30 1.52
CA VAL A 446 -9.51 -6.10 1.85
C VAL A 446 -8.45 -5.23 2.50
N TRP A 447 -8.13 -5.54 3.75
CA TRP A 447 -7.06 -4.87 4.49
C TRP A 447 -6.25 -5.87 5.29
N ALA A 448 -4.93 -5.71 5.30
CA ALA A 448 -3.99 -6.62 5.97
C ALA A 448 -4.28 -8.12 5.74
N GLY A 449 -4.66 -8.50 4.51
CA GLY A 449 -4.96 -9.88 4.12
C GLY A 449 -6.26 -10.46 4.65
N ALA A 450 -7.08 -9.66 5.33
CA ALA A 450 -8.44 -10.01 5.70
C ALA A 450 -9.43 -9.45 4.68
N ALA A 451 -10.38 -10.27 4.24
CA ALA A 451 -11.61 -9.83 3.60
C ALA A 451 -12.62 -9.45 4.70
N LEU A 452 -13.04 -8.19 4.73
CA LEU A 452 -14.04 -7.66 5.63
C LEU A 452 -15.37 -7.57 4.88
N GLN A 453 -16.39 -8.21 5.41
CA GLN A 453 -17.69 -8.34 4.76
C GLN A 453 -18.81 -8.22 5.80
N CYS A 454 -19.74 -7.28 5.58
CA CYS A 454 -20.95 -7.18 6.38
C CYS A 454 -22.06 -8.03 5.77
N ASP A 455 -22.95 -8.56 6.62
CA ASP A 455 -24.20 -9.19 6.23
C ASP A 455 -25.43 -8.43 6.77
N GLU A 456 -26.60 -8.76 6.23
CA GLU A 456 -27.87 -8.12 6.61
C GLU A 456 -28.50 -8.67 7.90
N ASN A 457 -27.86 -9.64 8.55
CA ASN A 457 -28.24 -10.06 9.91
C ASN A 457 -27.46 -9.29 10.98
N GLY A 458 -26.65 -8.31 10.56
CA GLY A 458 -25.98 -7.38 11.44
C GLY A 458 -24.55 -7.76 11.83
N TRP A 459 -23.91 -8.67 11.09
CA TRP A 459 -22.55 -9.11 11.39
C TRP A 459 -21.52 -8.55 10.43
N LEU A 460 -20.41 -8.05 10.97
CA LEU A 460 -19.15 -7.86 10.25
C LEU A 460 -18.28 -9.09 10.42
N HIS A 461 -17.90 -9.71 9.30
CA HIS A 461 -17.02 -10.86 9.23
C HIS A 461 -15.64 -10.45 8.73
N ALA A 462 -14.59 -10.95 9.38
CA ALA A 462 -13.24 -10.91 8.85
C ALA A 462 -12.76 -12.33 8.54
N LEU A 463 -12.35 -12.54 7.29
CA LEU A 463 -11.90 -13.83 6.78
C LEU A 463 -10.49 -13.68 6.24
N ASP A 464 -9.63 -14.69 6.36
CA ASP A 464 -8.40 -14.73 5.58
C ASP A 464 -8.78 -14.72 4.09
N ALA A 465 -8.38 -13.68 3.36
CA ALA A 465 -8.81 -13.48 1.97
C ALA A 465 -8.26 -14.57 1.02
N ARG A 466 -7.27 -15.37 1.45
CA ARG A 466 -6.74 -16.49 0.64
C ARG A 466 -7.52 -17.77 0.85
N SER A 467 -7.85 -18.11 2.10
CA SER A 467 -8.45 -19.40 2.44
C SER A 467 -9.93 -19.34 2.77
N GLY A 468 -10.50 -18.16 3.02
CA GLY A 468 -11.85 -17.98 3.55
C GLY A 468 -11.97 -18.39 5.01
N THR A 469 -10.85 -18.67 5.69
CA THR A 469 -10.86 -19.06 7.11
C THR A 469 -11.32 -17.87 7.96
N PRO A 470 -12.33 -18.04 8.83
CA PRO A 470 -12.75 -16.96 9.73
C PRO A 470 -11.62 -16.54 10.67
N LEU A 471 -11.38 -15.24 10.74
CA LEU A 471 -10.42 -14.62 11.66
C LEU A 471 -11.15 -14.13 12.92
N TRP A 472 -12.21 -13.35 12.71
CA TRP A 472 -13.08 -12.82 13.76
C TRP A 472 -14.41 -12.38 13.15
N LYS A 473 -15.41 -12.16 14.00
CA LYS A 473 -16.66 -11.50 13.63
C LYS A 473 -17.15 -10.65 14.81
N VAL A 474 -17.87 -9.59 14.49
CA VAL A 474 -18.45 -8.66 15.47
C VAL A 474 -19.83 -8.21 15.00
N GLU A 475 -20.75 -8.02 15.93
CA GLU A 475 -22.08 -7.50 15.64
C GLU A 475 -22.00 -5.97 15.52
N VAL A 476 -22.60 -5.43 14.46
CA VAL A 476 -22.55 -4.00 14.10
C VAL A 476 -23.91 -3.46 13.67
N GLY A 477 -24.96 -4.28 13.59
CA GLY A 477 -26.25 -3.88 13.01
C GLY A 477 -26.32 -4.07 11.50
N THR A 478 -27.53 -4.02 10.93
CA THR A 478 -27.79 -4.33 9.51
C THR A 478 -27.05 -3.36 8.59
N VAL A 479 -26.29 -3.86 7.60
CA VAL A 479 -25.51 -3.00 6.70
C VAL A 479 -25.83 -3.32 5.22
N HIS A 480 -26.39 -2.34 4.50
CA HIS A 480 -26.55 -2.41 3.04
C HIS A 480 -25.43 -1.67 2.30
N ALA A 481 -25.01 -0.52 2.83
CA ALA A 481 -23.98 0.30 2.24
C ALA A 481 -22.59 -0.29 2.48
N THR A 482 -21.68 -0.16 1.51
CA THR A 482 -20.30 -0.62 1.74
C THR A 482 -19.63 0.23 2.82
N PRO A 483 -19.02 -0.36 3.87
CA PRO A 483 -18.19 0.36 4.82
C PRO A 483 -17.01 1.07 4.15
N ALA A 484 -16.43 2.04 4.84
CA ALA A 484 -15.25 2.76 4.38
C ALA A 484 -14.04 2.49 5.29
N LEU A 485 -12.85 2.38 4.73
CA LEU A 485 -11.62 2.08 5.50
C LEU A 485 -10.50 3.02 5.14
N LEU A 486 -9.91 3.64 6.16
CA LEU A 486 -8.77 4.54 6.04
C LEU A 486 -7.59 4.04 6.90
N PRO A 487 -6.42 3.70 6.31
CA PRO A 487 -5.20 3.50 7.08
C PRO A 487 -4.79 4.78 7.81
N THR A 488 -4.58 4.70 9.13
CA THR A 488 -4.35 5.88 10.00
C THR A 488 -2.91 5.99 10.48
N ALA A 489 -2.23 4.86 10.65
CA ALA A 489 -0.83 4.78 11.05
C ALA A 489 -0.26 3.41 10.63
N PRO A 490 1.05 3.19 10.80
CA PRO A 490 1.62 1.92 10.47
C PRO A 490 0.96 0.72 11.12
N GLY A 491 0.50 -0.23 10.30
CA GLY A 491 -0.27 -1.39 10.74
C GLY A 491 -1.62 -1.07 11.40
N GLN A 492 -2.15 0.14 11.25
CA GLN A 492 -3.42 0.58 11.85
C GLN A 492 -4.36 1.17 10.79
N ALA A 493 -5.66 0.97 10.98
CA ALA A 493 -6.69 1.57 10.14
C ALA A 493 -7.95 1.87 10.95
N THR A 494 -8.74 2.82 10.48
CA THR A 494 -10.10 3.06 10.96
C THR A 494 -11.08 2.57 9.91
N LEU A 495 -12.00 1.71 10.33
CA LEU A 495 -13.12 1.20 9.53
C LEU A 495 -14.40 1.91 9.99
N VAL A 496 -15.04 2.66 9.11
CA VAL A 496 -16.33 3.30 9.37
C VAL A 496 -17.45 2.49 8.72
N ILE A 497 -18.42 2.12 9.54
CA ILE A 497 -19.58 1.31 9.16
C ILE A 497 -20.82 2.14 9.46
N ALA A 498 -21.67 2.34 8.46
CA ALA A 498 -23.00 2.90 8.66
C ALA A 498 -24.04 1.78 8.52
N THR A 499 -24.85 1.60 9.57
CA THR A 499 -25.98 0.67 9.56
C THR A 499 -27.15 1.28 8.82
N TRP A 500 -28.06 0.44 8.35
CA TRP A 500 -29.29 0.88 7.71
C TRP A 500 -30.15 1.72 8.66
N GLU A 501 -30.16 1.41 9.96
CA GLU A 501 -30.95 2.11 10.98
C GLU A 501 -30.41 3.52 11.33
N GLY A 502 -29.19 3.86 10.89
CA GLY A 502 -28.60 5.19 11.09
C GLY A 502 -27.43 5.24 12.08
N GLU A 503 -27.09 4.12 12.72
CA GLU A 503 -25.91 4.04 13.57
C GLU A 503 -24.63 4.01 12.73
N VAL A 504 -23.66 4.86 13.07
CA VAL A 504 -22.36 4.93 12.41
C VAL A 504 -21.27 4.60 13.43
N HIS A 505 -20.55 3.51 13.21
CA HIS A 505 -19.46 3.07 14.07
C HIS A 505 -18.12 3.30 13.39
N ALA A 506 -17.17 3.90 14.10
CA ALA A 506 -15.76 3.86 13.73
C ALA A 506 -15.03 2.80 14.55
N LEU A 507 -14.44 1.83 13.87
CA LEU A 507 -13.69 0.74 14.49
C LEU A 507 -12.20 0.90 14.22
N ASN A 508 -11.39 0.70 15.26
CA ASN A 508 -9.94 0.62 15.15
C ASN A 508 -9.51 -0.80 14.77
N LEU A 509 -8.81 -0.89 13.65
CA LEU A 509 -8.16 -2.10 13.17
C LEU A 509 -6.65 -1.99 13.35
N GLN A 510 -6.03 -3.12 13.65
CA GLN A 510 -4.59 -3.28 13.76
C GLN A 510 -4.12 -4.53 13.02
N VAL A 511 -2.84 -4.58 12.66
CA VAL A 511 -2.20 -5.79 12.16
C VAL A 511 -1.71 -6.63 13.34
N SER A 512 -2.28 -7.81 13.52
CA SER A 512 -1.84 -8.80 14.50
C SER A 512 -1.51 -10.11 13.78
N ALA A 513 -0.33 -10.67 14.04
CA ALA A 513 0.18 -11.86 13.35
C ALA A 513 0.10 -11.79 11.80
N GLY A 514 0.26 -10.58 11.23
CA GLY A 514 0.18 -10.35 9.79
C GLY A 514 -1.24 -10.41 9.22
N ARG A 515 -2.28 -10.27 10.05
CA ARG A 515 -3.68 -10.18 9.66
C ARG A 515 -4.39 -9.00 10.31
N ALA A 516 -5.46 -8.53 9.69
CA ALA A 516 -6.35 -7.55 10.31
C ALA A 516 -6.97 -8.14 11.58
N ALA A 517 -6.93 -7.37 12.66
CA ALA A 517 -7.56 -7.68 13.93
C ALA A 517 -8.21 -6.41 14.48
N LEU A 518 -9.26 -6.57 15.29
CA LEU A 518 -9.80 -5.48 16.09
C LEU A 518 -8.75 -5.03 17.13
N ALA A 519 -8.76 -3.75 17.50
CA ALA A 519 -7.85 -3.16 18.48
C ALA A 519 -8.07 -3.61 19.95
N GLY A 520 -8.65 -4.79 20.19
CA GLY A 520 -8.93 -5.29 21.54
C GLY A 520 -10.13 -4.59 22.20
N ALA A 521 -9.98 -4.17 23.46
CA ALA A 521 -11.06 -3.55 24.23
C ALA A 521 -11.56 -2.21 23.65
N ASP A 522 -10.69 -1.48 22.94
CA ASP A 522 -10.99 -0.17 22.33
C ASP A 522 -11.27 -0.30 20.81
N ALA A 523 -11.88 -1.42 20.42
CA ALA A 523 -12.19 -1.71 19.02
C ALA A 523 -13.17 -0.72 18.43
N ILE A 524 -14.21 -0.30 19.16
CA ILE A 524 -15.10 0.78 18.76
C ILE A 524 -14.50 2.08 19.30
N ARG A 525 -14.13 2.97 18.37
CA ARG A 525 -13.58 4.28 18.67
C ARG A 525 -14.67 5.27 19.09
N TRP A 526 -15.75 5.29 18.34
CA TRP A 526 -16.94 6.10 18.59
C TRP A 526 -18.13 5.52 17.82
N THR A 527 -19.32 5.90 18.27
CA THR A 527 -20.60 5.65 17.59
C THR A 527 -21.32 6.98 17.44
N TYR A 528 -21.99 7.17 16.31
CA TYR A 528 -22.80 8.34 15.99
C TYR A 528 -24.18 7.88 15.52
N ASP A 529 -25.25 8.60 15.84
CA ASP A 529 -26.61 8.31 15.37
C ASP A 529 -27.04 9.38 14.37
N MET A 530 -27.31 8.96 13.12
CA MET A 530 -27.80 9.86 12.06
C MET A 530 -29.25 10.28 12.26
N GLU A 531 -30.01 9.58 13.12
CA GLU A 531 -31.46 9.72 13.30
C GLU A 531 -32.24 9.57 11.97
N ASP A 532 -31.66 8.83 11.01
CA ASP A 532 -32.17 8.66 9.65
C ASP A 532 -31.59 7.38 9.03
N GLU A 533 -32.31 6.78 8.09
CA GLU A 533 -31.83 5.58 7.40
C GLU A 533 -30.58 5.88 6.56
N VAL A 534 -29.61 4.97 6.50
CA VAL A 534 -28.40 5.16 5.68
C VAL A 534 -28.32 4.12 4.56
N TRP A 535 -28.45 4.59 3.32
CA TRP A 535 -28.32 3.79 2.09
C TRP A 535 -27.03 4.07 1.31
N ALA A 536 -26.43 5.24 1.58
CA ALA A 536 -25.17 5.69 1.01
C ALA A 536 -23.98 5.12 1.80
N SER A 537 -22.91 4.74 1.11
CA SER A 537 -21.66 4.43 1.82
C SER A 537 -21.06 5.70 2.40
N PRO A 538 -20.46 5.65 3.60
CA PRO A 538 -19.67 6.74 4.12
C PRO A 538 -18.46 7.02 3.22
N ALA A 539 -17.98 8.27 3.22
CA ALA A 539 -16.73 8.67 2.61
C ALA A 539 -15.75 9.17 3.68
N LEU A 540 -14.46 8.92 3.49
CA LEU A 540 -13.38 9.22 4.42
C LEU A 540 -12.27 9.95 3.68
N THR A 541 -11.71 10.96 4.32
CA THR A 541 -10.43 11.55 3.91
C THR A 541 -9.48 11.58 5.11
N GLY A 542 -8.21 11.29 4.84
CA GLY A 542 -7.15 11.44 5.82
C GLY A 542 -6.75 12.89 6.04
N ARG A 543 -5.67 13.10 6.82
CA ARG A 543 -5.10 14.42 7.11
C ARG A 543 -4.98 15.25 5.83
N ALA A 544 -5.67 16.38 5.77
CA ALA A 544 -5.45 17.35 4.71
C ALA A 544 -3.97 17.75 4.73
N GLN A 545 -3.31 17.77 3.57
CA GLN A 545 -1.96 18.32 3.51
C GLN A 545 -2.06 19.80 3.88
N PRO A 546 -1.32 20.28 4.90
CA PRO A 546 -1.49 21.64 5.40
C PRO A 546 -1.28 22.64 4.27
N ASP A 547 -2.13 23.66 4.21
CA ASP A 547 -1.92 24.78 3.30
C ASP A 547 -0.56 25.43 3.65
N PRO A 548 0.44 25.41 2.74
CA PRO A 548 1.73 26.03 3.00
C PRO A 548 1.62 27.54 3.26
N ALA A 549 0.49 28.18 2.96
CA ALA A 549 0.23 29.59 3.23
C ALA A 549 -0.27 29.90 4.66
N ASN A 550 -0.72 28.90 5.45
CA ASN A 550 -1.28 29.15 6.78
C ASN A 550 -0.97 28.04 7.82
N PRO A 551 0.22 28.05 8.45
CA PRO A 551 0.63 27.02 9.41
C PRO A 551 -0.11 27.05 10.76
N ALA A 552 -0.87 28.11 11.08
CA ALA A 552 -1.58 28.22 12.36
C ALA A 552 -2.95 27.52 12.37
N ALA A 553 -3.53 27.26 11.19
CA ALA A 553 -4.74 26.44 11.06
C ALA A 553 -4.45 24.93 11.20
N ALA A 554 -3.17 24.54 11.12
CA ALA A 554 -2.69 23.17 11.09
C ALA A 554 -2.94 22.35 12.38
N GLU A 555 -3.22 22.98 13.53
CA GLU A 555 -3.55 22.25 14.76
C GLU A 555 -5.04 21.84 14.83
N ALA A 556 -5.95 22.64 14.25
CA ALA A 556 -7.38 22.33 14.14
C ALA A 556 -7.72 21.55 12.85
N GLU A 557 -6.92 21.68 11.78
CA GLU A 557 -7.03 20.97 10.49
C GLU A 557 -6.34 19.59 10.47
N SER A 558 -5.94 19.07 11.64
CA SER A 558 -5.04 17.91 11.76
C SER A 558 -5.72 16.53 11.75
N ASP A 559 -7.05 16.48 11.72
CA ASP A 559 -7.83 15.25 11.81
C ASP A 559 -8.57 14.91 10.51
N GLY A 560 -8.80 13.63 10.26
CA GLY A 560 -9.56 13.17 9.09
C GLY A 560 -11.04 13.54 9.19
N VAL A 561 -11.76 13.44 8.07
CA VAL A 561 -13.21 13.68 8.01
C VAL A 561 -13.93 12.43 7.54
N VAL A 562 -15.04 12.13 8.20
CA VAL A 562 -16.06 11.17 7.78
C VAL A 562 -17.25 11.93 7.24
N VAL A 563 -17.70 11.62 6.03
CA VAL A 563 -18.95 12.15 5.49
C VAL A 563 -19.99 11.03 5.42
N VAL A 564 -21.14 11.25 6.05
CA VAL A 564 -22.27 10.32 6.07
C VAL A 564 -23.52 11.04 5.58
N ALA A 565 -24.33 10.36 4.78
CA ALA A 565 -25.58 10.89 4.24
C ALA A 565 -26.76 10.01 4.67
N GLY A 566 -27.70 10.63 5.38
CA GLY A 566 -29.02 10.07 5.70
C GLY A 566 -29.95 10.16 4.50
N TRP A 567 -30.85 9.18 4.39
CA TRP A 567 -31.76 9.02 3.28
C TRP A 567 -32.72 10.20 3.10
N GLY A 568 -33.13 10.86 4.18
CA GLY A 568 -33.93 12.07 4.19
C GLY A 568 -33.22 13.33 3.69
N GLY A 569 -31.94 13.24 3.32
CA GLY A 569 -31.16 14.30 2.69
C GLY A 569 -30.20 15.05 3.63
N VAL A 570 -30.15 14.69 4.92
CA VAL A 570 -29.17 15.25 5.85
C VAL A 570 -27.81 14.61 5.62
N VAL A 571 -26.79 15.43 5.41
CA VAL A 571 -25.40 15.02 5.25
C VAL A 571 -24.57 15.66 6.35
N ARG A 572 -23.75 14.86 7.03
CA ARG A 572 -22.90 15.31 8.13
C ARG A 572 -21.44 15.06 7.81
N GLY A 573 -20.60 16.04 8.11
CA GLY A 573 -19.16 15.88 8.24
C GLY A 573 -18.82 15.65 9.70
N LEU A 574 -18.23 14.52 10.04
CA LEU A 574 -17.81 14.15 11.38
C LEU A 574 -16.29 14.10 11.45
N ARG A 575 -15.74 14.45 12.60
CA ARG A 575 -14.32 14.33 12.87
C ARG A 575 -13.93 12.86 13.05
N LEU A 576 -12.90 12.40 12.35
CA LEU A 576 -12.52 10.98 12.33
C LEU A 576 -12.02 10.45 13.68
N SER A 577 -11.38 11.26 14.52
CA SER A 577 -10.81 10.78 15.79
C SER A 577 -11.86 10.47 16.86
N ASP A 578 -12.95 11.24 16.92
CA ASP A 578 -13.93 11.23 18.03
C ASP A 578 -15.40 11.22 17.59
N GLY A 579 -15.70 11.43 16.32
CA GLY A 579 -17.06 11.43 15.78
C GLY A 579 -17.82 12.73 16.01
N GLU A 580 -17.17 13.81 16.49
CA GLU A 580 -17.85 15.10 16.68
C GLU A 580 -18.29 15.72 15.35
N ASP A 581 -19.47 16.33 15.34
CA ASP A 581 -19.96 17.11 14.20
C ASP A 581 -18.99 18.26 13.85
N LEU A 582 -18.53 18.28 12.61
CA LEU A 582 -17.82 19.41 12.00
C LEU A 582 -18.79 20.34 11.30
N TRP A 583 -19.74 19.78 10.55
CA TRP A 583 -20.75 20.52 9.81
C TRP A 583 -21.94 19.63 9.42
N GLU A 584 -23.08 20.26 9.18
CA GLU A 584 -24.31 19.64 8.67
C GLU A 584 -24.75 20.38 7.40
N HIS A 585 -25.22 19.63 6.41
CA HIS A 585 -25.85 20.16 5.21
C HIS A 585 -27.11 19.37 4.87
N ARG A 586 -28.13 20.02 4.31
CA ARG A 586 -29.36 19.35 3.89
C ARG A 586 -29.57 19.52 2.40
N LEU A 587 -29.57 18.39 1.68
CA LEU A 587 -29.97 18.33 0.28
C LEU A 587 -31.50 18.32 0.16
N GLU A 588 -31.97 18.79 -1.00
CA GLU A 588 -33.34 18.59 -1.43
C GLU A 588 -33.56 17.15 -1.89
N GLY A 589 -34.60 16.51 -1.36
CA GLY A 589 -34.95 15.14 -1.70
C GLY A 589 -34.07 14.09 -1.03
N ARG A 590 -34.28 12.84 -1.43
CA ARG A 590 -33.62 11.69 -0.81
C ARG A 590 -32.19 11.53 -1.31
N VAL A 591 -31.32 10.95 -0.48
CA VAL A 591 -29.93 10.66 -0.82
C VAL A 591 -29.66 9.16 -0.74
N THR A 592 -29.37 8.56 -1.89
CA THR A 592 -28.97 7.15 -2.04
C THR A 592 -27.61 7.02 -2.71
N ALA A 593 -27.27 7.99 -3.57
CA ALA A 593 -25.93 8.18 -4.10
C ALA A 593 -24.96 8.52 -2.96
N SER A 594 -23.81 7.86 -2.94
CA SER A 594 -22.86 8.07 -1.85
C SER A 594 -22.04 9.34 -2.04
N PRO A 595 -21.61 10.00 -0.94
CA PRO A 595 -20.64 11.09 -1.01
C PRO A 595 -19.34 10.67 -1.69
N VAL A 596 -18.75 11.57 -2.47
CA VAL A 596 -17.49 11.33 -3.21
C VAL A 596 -16.52 12.45 -2.88
N ILE A 597 -15.36 12.13 -2.32
CA ILE A 597 -14.36 13.14 -1.95
C ILE A 597 -13.34 13.28 -3.08
N SER A 598 -12.98 14.50 -3.45
CA SER A 598 -11.91 14.79 -4.41
C SER A 598 -11.36 16.19 -4.19
N GLY A 599 -10.02 16.32 -4.09
CA GLY A 599 -9.36 17.62 -4.03
C GLY A 599 -9.82 18.52 -2.86
N GLY A 600 -10.09 17.94 -1.69
CA GLY A 600 -10.60 18.68 -0.52
C GLY A 600 -12.08 19.03 -0.59
N LEU A 601 -12.81 18.51 -1.58
CA LEU A 601 -14.23 18.72 -1.75
C LEU A 601 -14.99 17.40 -1.57
N VAL A 602 -16.24 17.48 -1.12
CA VAL A 602 -17.20 16.38 -1.17
C VAL A 602 -18.31 16.69 -2.17
N PHE A 603 -18.45 15.82 -3.16
CA PHE A 603 -19.49 15.85 -4.17
C PHE A 603 -20.68 15.02 -3.69
N LEU A 604 -21.87 15.61 -3.78
CA LEU A 604 -23.14 15.05 -3.32
C LEU A 604 -24.17 15.13 -4.45
N ALA A 605 -25.08 14.17 -4.48
CA ALA A 605 -26.17 14.12 -5.45
C ALA A 605 -27.45 13.58 -4.80
N SER A 606 -28.61 14.10 -5.20
CA SER A 606 -29.91 13.69 -4.64
C SER A 606 -30.91 13.20 -5.68
N GLU A 607 -31.96 12.52 -5.21
CA GLU A 607 -33.10 12.08 -6.02
C GLU A 607 -33.96 13.25 -6.54
N ALA A 608 -33.79 14.47 -6.01
CA ALA A 608 -34.45 15.68 -6.54
C ALA A 608 -33.63 16.38 -7.63
N GLY A 609 -32.49 15.80 -8.03
CA GLY A 609 -31.61 16.33 -9.07
C GLY A 609 -30.69 17.45 -8.60
N GLU A 610 -30.47 17.57 -7.29
CA GLU A 610 -29.47 18.49 -6.76
C GLU A 610 -28.07 17.86 -6.86
N LEU A 611 -27.12 18.60 -7.43
CA LEU A 611 -25.69 18.29 -7.43
C LEU A 611 -24.95 19.37 -6.66
N LEU A 612 -24.08 18.97 -5.74
CA LEU A 612 -23.40 19.89 -4.83
C LEU A 612 -21.93 19.50 -4.69
N ALA A 613 -21.05 20.50 -4.54
CA ALA A 613 -19.72 20.31 -4.01
C ALA A 613 -19.55 21.17 -2.76
N LEU A 614 -19.24 20.54 -1.63
CA LEU A 614 -18.93 21.21 -0.37
C LEU A 614 -17.43 21.13 -0.10
N ASP A 615 -16.91 22.11 0.61
CA ASP A 615 -15.62 22.03 1.27
C ASP A 615 -15.65 20.93 2.34
N VAL A 616 -14.73 19.97 2.28
CA VAL A 616 -14.81 18.77 3.14
C VAL A 616 -14.61 19.10 4.63
N LEU A 617 -13.88 20.17 4.96
CA LEU A 617 -13.58 20.55 6.34
C LEU A 617 -14.66 21.45 6.93
N THR A 618 -15.22 22.36 6.13
CA THR A 618 -16.13 23.42 6.62
C THR A 618 -17.59 23.23 6.25
N GLY A 619 -17.90 22.34 5.30
CA GLY A 619 -19.26 22.17 4.76
C GLY A 619 -19.72 23.36 3.89
N ALA A 620 -18.83 24.31 3.59
CA ALA A 620 -19.16 25.47 2.78
C ALA A 620 -19.43 25.07 1.33
N ILE A 621 -20.54 25.55 0.75
CA ILE A 621 -20.88 25.29 -0.65
C ILE A 621 -19.84 25.95 -1.55
N ARG A 622 -19.21 25.15 -2.42
CA ARG A 622 -18.25 25.58 -3.45
C ARG A 622 -18.83 25.54 -4.85
N TRP A 623 -19.80 24.67 -5.08
CA TRP A 623 -20.53 24.56 -6.35
C TRP A 623 -21.89 23.93 -6.12
N THR A 624 -22.89 24.34 -6.91
CA THR A 624 -24.23 23.78 -6.91
C THR A 624 -24.77 23.78 -8.33
N LEU A 625 -25.53 22.76 -8.69
CA LEU A 625 -26.27 22.67 -9.94
C LEU A 625 -27.59 21.94 -9.70
N ARG A 626 -28.66 22.45 -10.30
CA ARG A 626 -29.98 21.83 -10.26
C ARG A 626 -30.32 21.22 -11.61
N GLU A 627 -30.59 19.93 -11.62
CA GLU A 627 -31.03 19.15 -12.77
C GLU A 627 -32.50 18.76 -12.62
N GLN A 628 -33.16 18.47 -13.74
CA GLN A 628 -34.57 18.03 -13.72
C GLN A 628 -34.74 16.57 -13.27
N GLN A 629 -33.66 15.80 -13.25
CA GLN A 629 -33.68 14.35 -13.04
C GLN A 629 -32.88 14.01 -11.80
N GLY A 630 -33.38 13.05 -11.02
CA GLY A 630 -32.72 12.56 -9.81
C GLY A 630 -31.49 11.70 -10.09
N VAL A 631 -30.67 11.54 -9.05
CA VAL A 631 -29.48 10.70 -9.06
C VAL A 631 -29.54 9.72 -7.89
N GLN A 632 -29.50 8.43 -8.22
CA GLN A 632 -29.34 7.35 -7.23
C GLN A 632 -27.98 6.65 -7.35
N ALA A 633 -27.35 6.72 -8.52
CA ALA A 633 -26.04 6.13 -8.71
C ALA A 633 -24.96 7.03 -8.11
N THR A 634 -24.00 6.42 -7.39
CA THR A 634 -22.87 7.19 -6.89
C THR A 634 -22.08 7.80 -8.06
N PRO A 635 -21.84 9.13 -8.07
CA PRO A 635 -21.01 9.79 -9.06
C PRO A 635 -19.56 9.28 -9.05
N LEU A 636 -18.80 9.63 -10.09
CA LEU A 636 -17.36 9.42 -10.14
C LEU A 636 -16.66 10.77 -10.32
N ALA A 637 -15.78 11.14 -9.40
CA ALA A 637 -14.82 12.20 -9.62
C ALA A 637 -13.55 11.55 -10.21
N ALA A 638 -13.17 11.88 -11.45
CA ALA A 638 -11.95 11.35 -12.08
C ALA A 638 -11.52 12.21 -13.28
N ASN A 639 -10.23 12.19 -13.61
CA ASN A 639 -9.66 12.95 -14.74
C ASN A 639 -10.15 14.42 -14.81
N GLY A 640 -10.18 15.11 -13.67
CA GLY A 640 -10.61 16.50 -13.55
C GLY A 640 -12.10 16.77 -13.82
N SER A 641 -12.92 15.71 -13.93
CA SER A 641 -14.35 15.79 -14.24
C SER A 641 -15.19 15.02 -13.22
N LEU A 642 -16.44 15.43 -13.03
CA LEU A 642 -17.46 14.71 -12.28
C LEU A 642 -18.39 14.02 -13.28
N TYR A 643 -18.45 12.69 -13.24
CA TYR A 643 -19.34 11.89 -14.07
C TYR A 643 -20.56 11.48 -13.25
N VAL A 644 -21.75 11.78 -13.75
CA VAL A 644 -23.02 11.57 -13.04
C VAL A 644 -23.97 10.78 -13.94
N ALA A 645 -24.52 9.69 -13.41
CA ALA A 645 -25.55 8.91 -14.07
C ALA A 645 -26.92 9.19 -13.42
N PHE A 646 -27.85 9.69 -14.22
CA PHE A 646 -29.19 10.09 -13.79
C PHE A 646 -30.18 8.94 -13.95
N MET A 647 -31.23 8.97 -13.13
CA MET A 647 -32.28 7.94 -13.09
C MET A 647 -32.97 7.72 -14.44
N ASN A 648 -33.06 8.77 -15.26
CA ASN A 648 -33.65 8.70 -16.61
C ASN A 648 -32.78 7.98 -17.65
N GLY A 649 -31.64 7.42 -17.26
CA GLY A 649 -30.73 6.76 -18.18
C GLY A 649 -29.89 7.75 -18.98
N THR A 650 -29.35 8.79 -18.35
CA THR A 650 -28.33 9.65 -18.97
C THR A 650 -27.05 9.67 -18.15
N LEU A 651 -25.90 9.54 -18.81
CA LEU A 651 -24.57 9.72 -18.22
C LEU A 651 -24.02 11.07 -18.71
N ARG A 652 -23.59 11.92 -17.79
CA ARG A 652 -23.07 13.25 -18.11
C ARG A 652 -21.75 13.50 -17.42
N ALA A 653 -20.92 14.35 -18.03
CA ALA A 653 -19.69 14.83 -17.41
C ALA A 653 -19.78 16.34 -17.16
N TYR A 654 -19.34 16.74 -15.98
CA TYR A 654 -19.19 18.13 -15.58
C TYR A 654 -17.72 18.43 -15.34
N ARG A 655 -17.23 19.55 -15.87
CA ARG A 655 -15.87 20.02 -15.61
C ARG A 655 -15.79 21.53 -15.73
N ASN A 656 -14.72 22.09 -15.20
CA ASN A 656 -14.41 23.49 -15.34
C ASN A 656 -14.02 23.79 -16.81
N ALA A 657 -14.61 24.82 -17.40
CA ALA A 657 -14.31 25.24 -18.77
C ALA A 657 -12.89 25.83 -18.93
N ALA A 658 -12.30 26.37 -17.85
CA ALA A 658 -11.00 27.03 -17.88
C ALA A 658 -9.79 26.06 -17.79
N THR A 659 -10.01 24.77 -17.60
CA THR A 659 -8.95 23.74 -17.54
C THR A 659 -8.57 23.13 -18.89
N ASP A 660 -9.00 23.70 -20.02
CA ASP A 660 -8.48 23.34 -21.34
C ASP A 660 -7.00 23.76 -21.50
N TRP A 661 -6.09 23.01 -20.87
CA TRP A 661 -4.67 23.02 -21.21
C TRP A 661 -4.41 22.02 -22.34
N VAL A 662 -4.11 22.61 -23.50
CA VAL A 662 -3.42 22.11 -24.70
C VAL A 662 -2.90 20.67 -24.62
N VAL A 663 -3.41 19.82 -25.50
CA VAL A 663 -2.80 18.53 -25.88
C VAL A 663 -1.41 18.83 -26.47
N PRO A 664 -0.29 18.39 -25.87
CA PRO A 664 1.01 18.44 -26.54
C PRO A 664 1.05 17.28 -27.52
N GLY A 665 0.71 17.50 -28.79
CA GLY A 665 0.84 16.45 -29.79
C GLY A 665 0.02 16.57 -31.08
N GLU A 666 -0.03 17.73 -31.71
CA GLU A 666 -0.13 17.79 -33.18
C GLU A 666 1.02 18.64 -33.70
N VAL A 667 2.17 18.01 -33.88
CA VAL A 667 3.14 18.50 -34.87
C VAL A 667 2.60 18.00 -36.21
N GLY A 668 1.95 18.90 -36.95
CA GLY A 668 1.60 18.69 -38.35
C GLY A 668 2.84 18.45 -39.23
N PRO A 669 2.64 17.97 -40.47
CA PRO A 669 3.61 17.23 -41.26
C PRO A 669 4.95 17.90 -41.51
#